data_AF-A0A182Y9F8-F1
#
_entry.id   AF-A0A182Y9F8-F1
#
_cell.length_a   1.000
_cell.length_b   1.000
_cell.length_c   1.000
_cell.angle_alpha   90.00
_cell.angle_beta   90.00
_cell.angle_gamma   90.00
#
_symmetry.space_group_name_H-M   'P 1'
#
loop_
_entity.id
_entity.type
_entity.pdbx_description
1 polymer ?
#
loop_
_entity_poly.entity_id
_entity_poly.type
_entity_poly.pdbx_seq_one_letter_code
_entity_poly.pdbx_strand_id
1 'polypeptide(L)'
;MTDGSAEEAQRALLKNGLQKQLEEFQMLSAIFCNPGELHVDDYGCIDNLTSYINGETLRLTNKLDYRFDLPLLPNQKVQILVELPHLYPALEIPRIVIRSAVIPRDQERMLTSKIEQYIEQEVVERDEPYVYQVVGWIQDNFAELMQQTADRKEPTQTAPHGKRSGPGTERIVFERLWIYSHHLKSKTKRQTIIKTARDLNLTGFSRPGKPAIICVEGQQTDTQEFWRTIKPLKWQKIQIKFSETESVNSENEMAALRHFESGFREELFCEMDEDSDTDDQPMSMRPNCLQLLPPTTNITTSGSSSGYKQQQKVAIGDQDGVLQVFSMKKDELQVHFKTLPNEKIAAVKLGGQSGSVADKIFTASENKVRGFNKKGKLFLAFETSLTETIRSMCVSGSDLLVCGNHVYNHYRDCKEVGSYLCGDVIVDVAALCPNNTSRLITVLACSGRVLRILEHARVRQTLELESVPTVLYAPKGIGDRILCGFTDGSVILFHLNLLSTEVKREVLVADREAEGMLSAVTCLATYDLSGDGKEELIVGRRDGTLQVFAMNSDEYQFEMECTQIYRENFNESISALQGGCVGATNYTEIVVCTYSGRIFGLTTQCISKSLGDNGTSAEKSAGTPIDSSAKLQRIRAEIYELEQTIAKERERYQLSTQALSSGLSAIPMLPINDSFVLSKDDATFLLSLEIPTPIEHVLLQCDAPITLLDVEKNTAVVSFSECDKLSGNSLLASYRCQLNTNRIDLKFRTIEGQSGTLQVYITPNLQPKCCQLKRYPIKPLSLHMIVHNATDEMLARPMNTLTLKGPFSQAEMHNWMINSIPELPEKLYESGKVQYTFRHVFIGTMLVCEYGKGEATFRSDNISTISILKDFITKEATKKRIKLEISTSINESTIPSLIKLIEPMILHYNKLTKDYQLAQALLDLDIRDDDEFNTLAEEYRALIRNQQSLGTEFRKQPTILNRIYGILTDLYIDKFKFKGVNVKTKLPQLIELLDNYSYDELVQFYSVAKAGDEETGDA
;
A
#
# COMPACT_ATOMS: atom_id res chain seq x y z
N MET A 1 -9.78 51.17 30.38
CA MET A 1 -10.07 51.79 29.07
C MET A 1 -9.17 51.08 28.04
N THR A 2 -9.27 49.76 27.88
CA THR A 2 -10.24 48.90 27.16
C THR A 2 -9.82 48.65 25.71
N ASP A 3 -9.15 47.50 25.48
CA ASP A 3 -8.86 46.90 24.16
C ASP A 3 -10.09 46.82 23.24
N GLY A 4 -11.30 46.73 23.81
CA GLY A 4 -12.55 46.76 23.05
C GLY A 4 -12.78 48.04 22.24
N SER A 5 -12.17 49.18 22.64
CA SER A 5 -12.29 50.46 21.92
C SER A 5 -11.56 50.43 20.56
N ALA A 6 -10.44 49.71 20.47
CA ALA A 6 -9.64 49.63 19.24
C ALA A 6 -10.27 48.66 18.24
N GLU A 7 -10.76 47.51 18.70
CA GLU A 7 -11.47 46.55 17.85
C GLU A 7 -12.80 47.10 17.33
N GLU A 8 -13.57 47.82 18.16
CA GLU A 8 -14.80 48.49 17.72
C GLU A 8 -14.52 49.57 16.69
N ALA A 9 -13.46 50.37 16.86
CA ALA A 9 -13.05 51.38 15.89
C ALA A 9 -12.62 50.76 14.55
N GLN A 10 -11.86 49.66 14.59
CA GLN A 10 -11.42 48.94 13.40
C GLN A 10 -12.61 48.30 12.66
N ARG A 11 -13.58 47.74 13.40
CA ARG A 11 -14.79 47.18 12.83
C ARG A 11 -15.71 48.25 12.24
N ALA A 12 -15.81 49.41 12.87
CA ALA A 12 -16.56 50.56 12.35
C ALA A 12 -15.92 51.09 11.04
N LEU A 13 -14.59 51.18 10.98
CA LEU A 13 -13.86 51.58 9.79
C LEU A 13 -14.10 50.61 8.62
N LEU A 14 -14.01 49.30 8.90
CA LEU A 14 -14.27 48.26 7.90
C LEU A 14 -15.71 48.32 7.38
N LYS A 15 -16.72 48.42 8.26
CA LYS A 15 -18.12 48.53 7.83
C LYS A 15 -18.37 49.77 6.96
N ASN A 16 -17.76 50.91 7.30
CA ASN A 16 -17.85 52.13 6.52
C ASN A 16 -17.22 51.95 5.13
N GLY A 17 -16.02 51.36 5.04
CA GLY A 17 -15.36 51.05 3.76
C GLY A 17 -16.22 50.16 2.85
N LEU A 18 -16.79 49.09 3.40
CA LEU A 18 -17.66 48.18 2.63
C LEU A 18 -18.97 48.83 2.18
N GLN A 19 -19.56 49.71 3.01
CA GLN A 19 -20.74 50.47 2.64
C GLN A 19 -20.44 51.39 1.44
N LYS A 20 -19.31 52.10 1.47
CA LYS A 20 -18.86 52.95 0.36
C LYS A 20 -18.61 52.16 -0.93
N GLN A 21 -18.09 50.93 -0.83
CA GLN A 21 -17.91 50.03 -1.99
C GLN A 21 -19.24 49.65 -2.65
N LEU A 22 -20.24 49.30 -1.86
CA LEU A 22 -21.57 48.97 -2.38
C LEU A 22 -22.26 50.18 -3.01
N GLU A 23 -22.12 51.36 -2.41
CA GLU A 23 -22.63 52.62 -2.96
C GLU A 23 -21.94 52.99 -4.28
N GLU A 24 -20.62 52.86 -4.36
CA GLU A 24 -19.86 53.08 -5.61
C GLU A 24 -20.30 52.10 -6.69
N PHE A 25 -20.46 50.82 -6.38
CA PHE A 25 -20.93 49.82 -7.34
C PHE A 25 -22.37 50.10 -7.82
N GLN A 26 -23.28 50.51 -6.92
CA GLN A 26 -24.65 50.88 -7.30
C GLN A 26 -24.66 52.12 -8.20
N MET A 27 -23.82 53.12 -7.91
CA MET A 27 -23.65 54.30 -8.75
C MET A 27 -23.10 53.91 -10.14
N LEU A 28 -22.05 53.09 -10.19
CA LEU A 28 -21.46 52.59 -11.44
C LEU A 28 -22.48 51.78 -12.26
N SER A 29 -23.31 50.96 -11.60
CA SER A 29 -24.39 50.22 -12.26
C SER A 29 -25.47 51.12 -12.87
N ALA A 30 -25.71 52.28 -12.26
CA ALA A 30 -26.62 53.29 -12.81
C ALA A 30 -26.00 54.08 -13.97
N ILE A 31 -24.69 54.36 -13.91
CA ILE A 31 -23.96 55.06 -14.96
C ILE A 31 -23.77 54.19 -16.21
N PHE A 32 -23.36 52.92 -16.02
CA PHE A 32 -23.12 51.93 -17.08
C PHE A 32 -24.35 51.01 -17.24
N CYS A 33 -25.49 51.61 -17.52
CA CYS A 33 -26.79 50.94 -17.52
C CYS A 33 -27.14 50.22 -18.84
N ASN A 34 -26.29 50.28 -19.88
CA ASN A 34 -26.59 49.54 -21.11
C ASN A 34 -26.38 48.02 -20.90
N PRO A 35 -27.21 47.17 -21.52
CA PRO A 35 -27.11 45.72 -21.36
C PRO A 35 -25.71 45.19 -21.70
N GLY A 36 -25.07 44.64 -20.67
CA GLY A 36 -23.76 44.02 -20.77
C GLY A 36 -22.57 44.97 -20.79
N GLU A 37 -22.70 46.19 -20.26
CA GLU A 37 -21.57 47.08 -19.98
C GLU A 37 -20.91 46.81 -18.63
N LEU A 38 -21.68 46.53 -17.56
CA LEU A 38 -21.16 46.17 -16.24
C LEU A 38 -21.69 44.79 -15.83
N HIS A 39 -20.78 43.91 -15.38
CA HIS A 39 -21.11 42.55 -14.96
C HIS A 39 -20.49 42.22 -13.60
N VAL A 40 -21.23 41.49 -12.78
CA VAL A 40 -20.75 40.82 -11.56
C VAL A 40 -20.86 39.33 -11.79
N ASP A 41 -19.77 38.58 -11.62
CA ASP A 41 -19.76 37.14 -11.88
C ASP A 41 -20.44 36.35 -10.73
N ASP A 42 -20.45 36.88 -9.49
CA ASP A 42 -21.12 36.31 -8.33
C ASP A 42 -21.89 37.37 -7.52
N TYR A 43 -23.21 37.43 -7.67
CA TYR A 43 -24.05 38.36 -6.90
C TYR A 43 -24.11 38.02 -5.40
N GLY A 44 -23.73 36.81 -4.99
CA GLY A 44 -23.69 36.41 -3.58
C GLY A 44 -22.66 37.20 -2.75
N CYS A 45 -21.65 37.80 -3.39
CA CYS A 45 -20.72 38.70 -2.69
C CYS A 45 -21.43 39.94 -2.13
N ILE A 46 -22.38 40.51 -2.87
CA ILE A 46 -23.16 41.70 -2.46
C ILE A 46 -24.04 41.36 -1.25
N ASP A 47 -24.67 40.19 -1.24
CA ASP A 47 -25.48 39.72 -0.11
C ASP A 47 -24.60 39.49 1.14
N ASN A 48 -23.42 38.89 0.98
CA ASN A 48 -22.48 38.68 2.09
C ASN A 48 -21.98 40.00 2.70
N LEU A 49 -21.62 40.97 1.85
CA LEU A 49 -21.20 42.31 2.25
C LEU A 49 -22.33 43.03 2.99
N THR A 50 -23.55 43.01 2.44
CA THR A 50 -24.74 43.67 3.02
C THR A 50 -25.09 43.07 4.37
N SER A 51 -25.15 41.74 4.49
CA SER A 51 -25.42 41.07 5.77
C SER A 51 -24.32 41.33 6.81
N TYR A 52 -23.04 41.47 6.39
CA TYR A 52 -21.97 41.82 7.33
C TYR A 52 -22.07 43.26 7.84
N ILE A 53 -22.39 44.20 6.96
CA ILE A 53 -22.63 45.62 7.30
C ILE A 53 -23.80 45.73 8.28
N ASN A 54 -24.91 45.05 8.00
CA ASN A 54 -26.10 45.00 8.86
C ASN A 54 -25.86 44.25 10.17
N GLY A 55 -24.76 43.49 10.30
CA GLY A 55 -24.40 42.73 11.50
C GLY A 55 -25.12 41.39 11.63
N GLU A 56 -25.75 40.91 10.56
CA GLU A 56 -26.42 39.61 10.47
C GLU A 56 -25.42 38.45 10.38
N THR A 57 -24.23 38.71 9.82
CA THR A 57 -23.10 37.78 9.80
C THR A 57 -21.84 38.41 10.39
N LEU A 58 -21.03 37.59 11.07
CA LEU A 58 -19.72 37.97 11.61
C LEU A 58 -18.57 37.63 10.64
N ARG A 59 -18.86 37.00 9.49
CA ARG A 59 -17.86 36.51 8.53
C ARG A 59 -17.98 37.20 7.17
N LEU A 60 -16.90 37.85 6.75
CA LEU A 60 -16.65 38.29 5.37
C LEU A 60 -15.94 37.16 4.63
N THR A 61 -16.56 36.59 3.62
CA THR A 61 -15.99 35.48 2.85
C THR A 61 -15.64 35.86 1.41
N ASN A 62 -16.26 36.93 0.87
CA ASN A 62 -16.17 37.29 -0.55
C ASN A 62 -15.86 38.79 -0.71
N LYS A 63 -15.00 39.14 -1.67
CA LYS A 63 -14.73 40.53 -2.11
C LYS A 63 -15.68 40.94 -3.22
N LEU A 64 -15.86 42.26 -3.43
CA LEU A 64 -16.68 42.78 -4.51
C LEU A 64 -15.84 42.96 -5.77
N ASP A 65 -15.93 41.99 -6.68
CA ASP A 65 -15.22 42.01 -7.95
C ASP A 65 -16.22 42.11 -9.10
N TYR A 66 -15.95 43.00 -10.05
CA TYR A 66 -16.82 43.27 -11.20
C TYR A 66 -16.03 43.70 -12.42
N ARG A 67 -16.67 43.68 -13.60
CA ARG A 67 -16.02 44.04 -14.86
C ARG A 67 -16.84 44.95 -15.73
N PHE A 68 -16.15 45.84 -16.46
CA PHE A 68 -16.72 46.65 -17.53
C PHE A 68 -16.34 46.10 -18.90
N ASP A 69 -17.30 46.01 -19.82
CA ASP A 69 -17.07 45.65 -21.22
C ASP A 69 -17.34 46.88 -22.12
N LEU A 70 -16.32 47.72 -22.31
CA LEU A 70 -16.44 49.03 -22.97
C LEU A 70 -15.88 49.02 -24.40
N PRO A 71 -16.49 49.71 -25.37
CA PRO A 71 -16.02 49.76 -26.76
C PRO A 71 -14.86 50.75 -26.94
N LEU A 72 -13.70 50.45 -26.34
CA LEU A 72 -12.51 51.34 -26.39
C LEU A 72 -11.68 51.17 -27.68
N LEU A 73 -11.99 50.17 -28.51
CA LEU A 73 -11.33 49.92 -29.79
C LEU A 73 -12.36 49.81 -30.93
N PRO A 74 -11.99 50.15 -32.18
CA PRO A 74 -12.90 50.01 -33.33
C PRO A 74 -13.37 48.55 -33.48
N ASN A 75 -14.69 48.35 -33.45
CA ASN A 75 -15.37 47.04 -33.57
C ASN A 75 -15.00 45.97 -32.52
N GLN A 76 -14.44 46.35 -31.37
CA GLN A 76 -14.14 45.41 -30.29
C GLN A 76 -14.40 46.02 -28.90
N LYS A 77 -14.93 45.20 -27.98
CA LYS A 77 -15.04 45.55 -26.57
C LYS A 77 -13.76 45.19 -25.83
N VAL A 78 -13.31 46.08 -24.95
CA VAL A 78 -12.18 45.90 -24.04
C VAL A 78 -12.75 45.68 -22.64
N GLN A 79 -12.23 44.66 -21.96
CA GLN A 79 -12.66 44.32 -20.61
C GLN A 79 -11.79 45.06 -19.59
N ILE A 80 -12.41 45.75 -18.64
CA ILE A 80 -11.75 46.34 -17.48
C ILE A 80 -12.21 45.56 -16.25
N LEU A 81 -11.33 44.75 -15.68
CA LEU A 81 -11.59 43.98 -14.47
C LEU A 81 -11.24 44.84 -13.25
N VAL A 82 -12.15 44.94 -12.29
CA VAL A 82 -11.97 45.67 -11.03
C VAL A 82 -12.12 44.70 -9.87
N GLU A 83 -11.05 44.56 -9.07
CA GLU A 83 -11.04 43.79 -7.83
C GLU A 83 -10.94 44.75 -6.64
N LEU A 84 -11.91 44.72 -5.71
CA LEU A 84 -11.96 45.62 -4.55
C LEU A 84 -11.54 44.90 -3.26
N PRO A 85 -10.37 45.23 -2.68
CA PRO A 85 -10.00 44.77 -1.34
C PRO A 85 -10.96 45.30 -0.26
N HIS A 86 -11.10 44.60 0.86
CA HIS A 86 -12.06 44.97 1.90
C HIS A 86 -11.81 46.33 2.57
N LEU A 87 -10.56 46.81 2.56
CA LEU A 87 -10.21 48.09 3.17
C LEU A 87 -10.11 49.24 2.15
N TYR A 88 -10.50 49.01 0.89
CA TYR A 88 -10.71 50.09 -0.08
C TYR A 88 -11.97 50.90 0.28
N PRO A 89 -12.00 52.24 0.11
CA PRO A 89 -10.93 53.07 -0.45
C PRO A 89 -9.83 53.46 0.55
N ALA A 90 -10.11 53.41 1.85
CA ALA A 90 -9.34 54.12 2.88
C ALA A 90 -7.90 53.64 3.12
N LEU A 91 -7.61 52.33 3.04
CA LEU A 91 -6.29 51.77 3.36
C LEU A 91 -5.68 50.90 2.25
N GLU A 92 -6.49 50.47 1.29
CA GLU A 92 -6.05 49.62 0.17
C GLU A 92 -6.51 50.25 -1.16
N ILE A 93 -5.70 50.11 -2.21
CA ILE A 93 -6.03 50.57 -3.56
C ILE A 93 -6.72 49.45 -4.36
N PRO A 94 -7.63 49.76 -5.31
CA PRO A 94 -8.30 48.76 -6.11
C PRO A 94 -7.35 48.21 -7.17
N ARG A 95 -7.48 46.93 -7.51
CA ARG A 95 -6.69 46.34 -8.59
C ARG A 95 -7.48 46.36 -9.89
N ILE A 96 -6.97 47.10 -10.87
CA ILE A 96 -7.64 47.31 -12.16
C ILE A 96 -6.78 46.73 -13.29
N VAL A 97 -7.36 45.79 -14.03
CA VAL A 97 -6.67 45.07 -15.12
C VAL A 97 -7.45 45.20 -16.42
N ILE A 98 -6.77 45.67 -17.46
CA ILE A 98 -7.34 45.76 -18.81
C ILE A 98 -7.01 44.48 -19.57
N ARG A 99 -8.04 43.85 -20.16
CA ARG A 99 -7.90 42.66 -21.01
C ARG A 99 -8.62 42.83 -22.33
N SER A 100 -7.97 42.40 -23.40
CA SER A 100 -8.60 42.28 -24.73
C SER A 100 -7.82 41.27 -25.57
N ALA A 101 -8.50 40.61 -26.52
CA ALA A 101 -7.87 39.63 -27.42
C ALA A 101 -6.73 40.22 -28.27
N VAL A 102 -6.67 41.55 -28.41
CA VAL A 102 -5.66 42.27 -29.20
C VAL A 102 -4.53 42.89 -28.36
N ILE A 103 -4.55 42.73 -27.03
CA ILE A 103 -3.51 43.28 -26.14
C ILE A 103 -2.65 42.12 -25.61
N PRO A 104 -1.35 42.03 -26.00
CA PRO A 104 -0.42 41.03 -25.47
C PRO A 104 -0.17 41.20 -23.97
N ARG A 105 0.12 40.10 -23.25
CA ARG A 105 0.33 40.07 -21.80
C ARG A 105 1.37 41.06 -21.26
N ASP A 106 2.40 41.37 -22.03
CA ASP A 106 3.42 42.34 -21.62
C ASP A 106 2.90 43.79 -21.69
N GLN A 107 2.00 44.09 -22.64
CA GLN A 107 1.29 45.37 -22.69
C GLN A 107 0.25 45.49 -21.57
N GLU A 108 -0.47 44.41 -21.23
CA GLU A 108 -1.40 44.40 -20.08
C GLU A 108 -0.67 44.81 -18.78
N ARG A 109 0.55 44.27 -18.55
CA ARG A 109 1.38 44.62 -17.38
C ARG A 109 1.80 46.09 -17.36
N MET A 110 2.15 46.65 -18.52
CA MET A 110 2.48 48.08 -18.62
C MET A 110 1.26 48.98 -18.40
N LEU A 111 0.10 48.61 -18.92
CA LEU A 111 -1.15 49.34 -18.72
C LEU A 111 -1.56 49.35 -17.24
N THR A 112 -1.51 48.19 -16.58
CA THR A 112 -1.77 48.10 -15.12
C THR A 112 -0.80 48.97 -14.33
N SER A 113 0.51 48.95 -14.65
CA SER A 113 1.49 49.81 -13.96
C SER A 113 1.22 51.31 -14.17
N LYS A 114 0.74 51.73 -15.34
CA LYS A 114 0.37 53.14 -15.59
C LYS A 114 -0.92 53.54 -14.86
N ILE A 115 -1.90 52.64 -14.75
CA ILE A 115 -3.12 52.88 -13.99
C ILE A 115 -2.79 53.03 -12.49
N GLU A 116 -1.93 52.15 -11.95
CA GLU A 116 -1.45 52.26 -10.57
C GLU A 116 -0.71 53.58 -10.34
N GLN A 117 0.16 53.99 -11.28
CA GLN A 117 0.86 55.27 -11.20
C GLN A 117 -0.11 56.47 -11.23
N TYR A 118 -1.15 56.42 -12.08
CA TYR A 118 -2.18 57.46 -12.11
C TYR A 118 -2.96 57.53 -10.78
N ILE A 119 -3.37 56.38 -10.23
CA ILE A 119 -4.02 56.32 -8.91
C ILE A 119 -3.11 56.91 -7.83
N GLU A 120 -1.81 56.62 -7.88
CA GLU A 120 -0.86 57.14 -6.89
C GLU A 120 -0.66 58.66 -6.98
N GLN A 121 -0.67 59.22 -8.19
CA GLN A 121 -0.31 60.61 -8.45
C GLN A 121 -1.50 61.59 -8.46
N GLU A 122 -2.64 61.17 -9.01
CA GLU A 122 -3.76 62.08 -9.33
C GLU A 122 -5.01 61.87 -8.44
N VAL A 123 -5.09 60.75 -7.69
CA VAL A 123 -6.17 60.53 -6.72
C VAL A 123 -5.77 61.08 -5.35
N VAL A 124 -6.29 62.26 -5.03
CA VAL A 124 -5.93 63.05 -3.83
C VAL A 124 -6.74 62.61 -2.59
N GLU A 125 -8.03 62.33 -2.75
CA GLU A 125 -8.95 61.90 -1.69
C GLU A 125 -9.07 60.37 -1.69
N ARG A 126 -8.25 59.69 -0.87
CA ARG A 126 -8.20 58.22 -0.79
C ARG A 126 -9.18 57.63 0.21
N ASP A 127 -9.95 58.44 0.92
CA ASP A 127 -11.00 58.01 1.84
C ASP A 127 -12.39 57.92 1.17
N GLU A 128 -12.53 58.39 -0.07
CA GLU A 128 -13.71 58.23 -0.91
C GLU A 128 -13.46 57.27 -2.09
N PRO A 129 -14.48 56.57 -2.61
CA PRO A 129 -14.31 55.68 -3.74
C PRO A 129 -14.07 56.44 -5.06
N TYR A 130 -13.11 55.96 -5.87
CA TYR A 130 -12.60 56.62 -7.07
C TYR A 130 -12.50 55.73 -8.32
N VAL A 131 -13.10 54.53 -8.35
CA VAL A 131 -13.08 53.64 -9.53
C VAL A 131 -13.69 54.34 -10.74
N TYR A 132 -14.77 55.10 -10.57
CA TYR A 132 -15.38 55.84 -11.68
C TYR A 132 -14.40 56.81 -12.36
N GLN A 133 -13.61 57.55 -11.57
CA GLN A 133 -12.60 58.47 -12.08
C GLN A 133 -11.50 57.72 -12.84
N VAL A 134 -11.09 56.55 -12.35
CA VAL A 134 -10.07 55.72 -13.02
C VAL A 134 -10.60 55.15 -14.33
N VAL A 135 -11.84 54.65 -14.35
CA VAL A 135 -12.48 54.16 -15.59
C VAL A 135 -12.63 55.29 -16.61
N GLY A 136 -13.07 56.48 -16.18
CA GLY A 136 -13.15 57.67 -17.05
C GLY A 136 -11.79 58.05 -17.64
N TRP A 137 -10.74 58.09 -16.81
CA TRP A 137 -9.38 58.32 -17.30
C TRP A 137 -8.92 57.26 -18.31
N ILE A 138 -9.22 55.98 -18.05
CA ILE A 138 -8.91 54.91 -19.01
C ILE A 138 -9.64 55.15 -20.33
N GLN A 139 -10.92 55.53 -20.32
CA GLN A 139 -11.70 55.81 -21.53
C GLN A 139 -11.11 56.98 -22.33
N ASP A 140 -10.71 58.06 -21.66
CA ASP A 140 -10.19 59.27 -22.31
C ASP A 140 -8.77 59.08 -22.86
N ASN A 141 -7.97 58.22 -22.24
CA ASN A 141 -6.54 58.04 -22.56
C ASN A 141 -6.22 56.72 -23.25
N PHE A 142 -7.21 55.87 -23.52
CA PHE A 142 -6.99 54.51 -24.04
C PHE A 142 -6.18 54.48 -25.34
N ALA A 143 -6.49 55.38 -26.27
CA ALA A 143 -5.82 55.44 -27.57
C ALA A 143 -4.34 55.85 -27.44
N GLU A 144 -4.03 56.78 -26.54
CA GLU A 144 -2.64 57.22 -26.28
C GLU A 144 -1.84 56.15 -25.53
N LEU A 145 -2.47 55.48 -24.56
CA LEU A 145 -1.90 54.34 -23.83
C LEU A 145 -1.48 53.20 -24.79
N MET A 146 -2.25 53.00 -25.86
CA MET A 146 -1.97 52.02 -26.92
C MET A 146 -0.98 52.52 -28.00
N GLN A 147 -0.86 53.83 -28.24
CA GLN A 147 0.10 54.39 -29.22
C GLN A 147 1.52 54.54 -28.66
N GLN A 148 1.67 54.91 -27.38
CA GLN A 148 2.99 55.00 -26.72
C GLN A 148 3.71 53.65 -26.56
N THR A 149 3.03 52.54 -26.87
CA THR A 149 3.59 51.19 -26.89
C THR A 149 4.11 50.76 -28.28
N ALA A 150 3.82 51.52 -29.36
CA ALA A 150 4.24 51.20 -30.73
C ALA A 150 5.53 51.91 -31.19
N ASP A 151 5.85 53.09 -30.64
CA ASP A 151 6.94 53.96 -31.15
C ASP A 151 8.33 53.75 -30.53
N ARG A 152 8.57 52.65 -29.81
CA ARG A 152 9.93 52.32 -29.33
C ARG A 152 10.73 51.51 -30.36
N LYS A 153 10.94 52.08 -31.55
CA LYS A 153 12.03 51.72 -32.47
C LYS A 153 12.97 52.93 -32.63
N GLU A 154 14.15 52.81 -32.00
CA GLU A 154 15.39 53.62 -31.98
C GLU A 154 15.46 55.05 -32.54
N PRO A 155 16.27 55.91 -31.86
CA PRO A 155 17.39 56.53 -32.59
C PRO A 155 18.71 56.73 -31.78
N THR A 156 19.80 56.15 -32.31
CA THR A 156 21.07 56.78 -32.77
C THR A 156 21.85 57.85 -31.95
N GLN A 157 23.19 57.61 -31.85
CA GLN A 157 24.36 58.52 -31.69
C GLN A 157 24.66 59.06 -30.26
N THR A 158 25.85 58.94 -29.67
CA THR A 158 27.23 59.18 -30.17
C THR A 158 28.29 58.50 -29.28
N ALA A 159 29.39 58.05 -29.88
CA ALA A 159 30.71 58.00 -29.26
C ALA A 159 31.74 58.48 -30.30
N PRO A 160 32.84 59.18 -29.94
CA PRO A 160 33.86 59.52 -30.92
C PRO A 160 35.01 58.51 -30.95
N HIS A 161 35.26 58.05 -32.18
CA HIS A 161 36.57 57.80 -32.83
C HIS A 161 37.33 56.47 -32.63
N GLY A 162 37.52 55.77 -33.77
CA GLY A 162 38.61 54.78 -33.95
C GLY A 162 38.48 53.77 -35.10
N LYS A 163 38.56 54.24 -36.36
CA LYS A 163 38.81 53.56 -37.67
C LYS A 163 38.93 52.00 -37.79
N ARG A 164 38.03 51.46 -38.65
CA ARG A 164 38.15 50.47 -39.77
C ARG A 164 38.76 49.06 -39.54
N SER A 165 37.97 47.99 -39.80
CA SER A 165 37.89 47.28 -41.10
C SER A 165 36.99 46.02 -41.12
N GLY A 166 36.10 45.88 -42.12
CA GLY A 166 35.52 44.61 -42.63
C GLY A 166 34.08 44.25 -42.20
N PRO A 167 33.19 43.74 -43.09
CA PRO A 167 31.81 43.40 -42.75
C PRO A 167 31.77 42.03 -42.07
N GLY A 168 31.95 42.00 -40.76
CA GLY A 168 31.71 40.82 -39.95
C GLY A 168 30.27 40.86 -39.45
N THR A 169 29.46 39.87 -39.81
CA THR A 169 28.25 39.51 -39.07
C THR A 169 28.62 39.52 -37.58
N GLU A 170 28.00 40.37 -36.76
CA GLU A 170 28.29 40.41 -35.33
C GLU A 170 28.00 39.02 -34.75
N ARG A 171 29.06 38.31 -34.36
CA ARG A 171 28.94 36.99 -33.75
C ARG A 171 28.34 37.19 -32.36
N ILE A 172 27.15 36.64 -32.16
CA ILE A 172 26.52 36.58 -30.84
C ILE A 172 27.35 35.58 -30.03
N VAL A 173 27.89 35.99 -28.89
CA VAL A 173 28.60 35.07 -28.00
C VAL A 173 27.64 34.64 -26.92
N PHE A 174 27.26 33.36 -26.92
CA PHE A 174 26.57 32.73 -25.81
C PHE A 174 27.58 32.54 -24.67
N GLU A 175 27.18 32.86 -23.44
CA GLU A 175 27.97 32.61 -22.25
C GLU A 175 27.10 31.98 -21.16
N ARG A 176 27.68 31.01 -20.44
CA ARG A 176 27.11 30.43 -19.23
C ARG A 176 28.09 30.58 -18.08
N LEU A 177 27.67 31.29 -17.03
CA LEU A 177 28.46 31.54 -15.82
C LEU A 177 27.99 30.68 -14.66
N TRP A 178 28.90 29.91 -14.09
CA TRP A 178 28.70 29.20 -12.82
C TRP A 178 29.38 29.97 -11.69
N ILE A 179 28.58 30.61 -10.84
CA ILE A 179 29.01 31.48 -9.75
C ILE A 179 28.82 30.77 -8.41
N TYR A 180 29.87 30.73 -7.61
CA TYR A 180 29.86 30.22 -6.25
C TYR A 180 29.86 31.38 -5.25
N SER A 181 29.05 31.26 -4.21
CA SER A 181 29.08 32.14 -3.04
C SER A 181 29.12 31.33 -1.74
N HIS A 182 29.75 31.88 -0.70
CA HIS A 182 29.80 31.23 0.62
C HIS A 182 28.39 30.98 1.17
N HIS A 183 27.47 31.94 1.04
CA HIS A 183 26.06 31.73 1.35
C HIS A 183 25.15 32.78 0.70
N LEU A 184 23.89 32.42 0.47
CA LEU A 184 22.84 33.31 -0.05
C LEU A 184 21.58 33.18 0.82
N LYS A 185 21.58 33.86 1.97
CA LYS A 185 20.44 33.88 2.92
C LYS A 185 19.60 35.16 2.86
N SER A 186 20.16 36.25 2.32
CA SER A 186 19.48 37.55 2.28
C SER A 186 18.35 37.56 1.26
N LYS A 187 17.10 37.75 1.73
CA LYS A 187 15.90 37.90 0.88
C LYS A 187 16.08 39.01 -0.16
N THR A 188 16.69 40.13 0.23
CA THR A 188 17.01 41.25 -0.67
C THR A 188 17.93 40.80 -1.81
N LYS A 189 19.03 40.08 -1.52
CA LYS A 189 19.94 39.60 -2.58
C LYS A 189 19.28 38.58 -3.49
N ARG A 190 18.46 37.68 -2.94
CA ARG A 190 17.69 36.68 -3.70
C ARG A 190 16.74 37.36 -4.69
N GLN A 191 15.98 38.34 -4.21
CA GLN A 191 15.12 39.17 -5.06
C GLN A 191 15.91 39.95 -6.11
N THR A 192 17.05 40.54 -5.75
CA THR A 192 17.93 41.23 -6.71
C THR A 192 18.43 40.29 -7.80
N ILE A 193 18.86 39.07 -7.45
CA ILE A 193 19.33 38.07 -8.42
C ILE A 193 18.22 37.69 -9.41
N ILE A 194 17.04 37.32 -8.91
CA ILE A 194 15.90 36.94 -9.77
C ILE A 194 15.46 38.11 -10.65
N LYS A 195 15.37 39.31 -10.08
CA LYS A 195 15.00 40.52 -10.82
C LYS A 195 16.02 40.84 -11.91
N THR A 196 17.31 40.87 -11.57
CA THR A 196 18.38 41.20 -12.53
C THR A 196 18.46 40.19 -13.68
N ALA A 197 18.31 38.89 -13.40
CA ALA A 197 18.31 37.88 -14.46
C ALA A 197 17.08 37.98 -15.38
N ARG A 198 15.90 38.30 -14.81
CA ARG A 198 14.67 38.53 -15.58
C ARG A 198 14.78 39.77 -16.45
N ASP A 199 15.26 40.88 -15.88
CA ASP A 199 15.39 42.16 -16.57
C ASP A 199 16.39 42.06 -17.74
N LEU A 200 17.38 41.15 -17.65
CA LEU A 200 18.38 40.87 -18.68
C LEU A 200 18.04 39.66 -19.59
N ASN A 201 16.82 39.12 -19.51
CA ASN A 201 16.37 37.94 -20.28
C ASN A 201 17.33 36.72 -20.24
N LEU A 202 18.01 36.55 -19.11
CA LEU A 202 18.89 35.42 -18.85
C LEU A 202 18.06 34.22 -18.40
N THR A 203 18.52 33.02 -18.76
CA THR A 203 18.00 31.77 -18.20
C THR A 203 18.98 31.19 -17.20
N GLY A 204 18.51 30.25 -16.37
CA GLY A 204 19.35 29.59 -15.38
C GLY A 204 18.70 29.56 -14.01
N PHE A 205 19.51 29.46 -12.97
CA PHE A 205 19.00 29.35 -11.61
C PHE A 205 19.90 29.96 -10.54
N SER A 206 19.31 30.34 -9.41
CA SER A 206 20.04 30.54 -8.17
C SER A 206 19.59 29.55 -7.11
N ARG A 207 20.55 28.95 -6.40
CA ARG A 207 20.33 28.10 -5.23
C ARG A 207 20.78 28.85 -3.96
N PRO A 208 19.85 29.37 -3.16
CA PRO A 208 20.10 29.88 -1.82
C PRO A 208 20.62 28.75 -0.91
N GLY A 209 21.62 29.02 -0.07
CA GLY A 209 22.23 27.96 0.78
C GLY A 209 23.61 28.34 1.30
N LYS A 210 24.35 27.36 1.86
CA LYS A 210 25.74 27.46 2.31
C LYS A 210 26.50 26.17 1.92
N PRO A 211 27.13 26.09 0.73
CA PRO A 211 27.36 27.17 -0.22
C PRO A 211 26.16 27.48 -1.11
N ALA A 212 26.15 28.68 -1.68
CA ALA A 212 25.18 29.09 -2.68
C ALA A 212 25.78 28.99 -4.09
N ILE A 213 24.96 28.56 -5.06
CA ILE A 213 25.34 28.41 -6.46
C ILE A 213 24.39 29.26 -7.30
N ILE A 214 24.92 30.01 -8.26
CA ILE A 214 24.14 30.80 -9.21
C ILE A 214 24.65 30.43 -10.60
N CYS A 215 23.77 29.96 -11.48
CA CYS A 215 24.06 29.69 -12.88
C CYS A 215 23.21 30.62 -13.74
N VAL A 216 23.85 31.43 -14.58
CA VAL A 216 23.16 32.24 -15.60
C VAL A 216 23.69 31.90 -16.98
N GLU A 217 22.82 31.86 -17.97
CA GLU A 217 23.18 31.65 -19.35
C GLU A 217 22.39 32.59 -20.28
N GLY A 218 23.04 33.07 -21.33
CA GLY A 218 22.47 34.04 -22.25
C GLY A 218 23.53 34.69 -23.11
N GLN A 219 23.25 35.88 -23.65
CA GLN A 219 24.24 36.63 -24.40
C GLN A 219 25.33 37.14 -23.44
N GLN A 220 26.60 37.07 -23.86
CA GLN A 220 27.75 37.42 -23.02
C GLN A 220 27.68 38.83 -22.43
N THR A 221 27.13 39.79 -23.17
CA THR A 221 26.94 41.16 -22.67
C THR A 221 26.04 41.20 -21.44
N ASP A 222 24.98 40.39 -21.43
CA ASP A 222 23.96 40.36 -20.38
C ASP A 222 24.43 39.56 -19.18
N THR A 223 25.13 38.43 -19.39
CA THR A 223 25.72 37.64 -18.29
C THR A 223 26.82 38.42 -17.56
N GLN A 224 27.60 39.24 -18.27
CA GLN A 224 28.60 40.12 -17.67
C GLN A 224 27.98 41.30 -16.92
N GLU A 225 26.88 41.87 -17.42
CA GLU A 225 26.14 42.93 -16.72
C GLU A 225 25.43 42.40 -15.47
N PHE A 226 24.89 41.18 -15.55
CA PHE A 226 24.40 40.45 -14.39
C PHE A 226 25.51 40.29 -13.34
N TRP A 227 26.70 39.84 -13.75
CA TRP A 227 27.83 39.69 -12.83
C TRP A 227 28.28 41.02 -12.21
N ARG A 228 28.31 42.11 -12.99
CA ARG A 228 28.61 43.47 -12.50
C ARG A 228 27.64 43.96 -11.46
N THR A 229 26.36 43.59 -11.59
CA THR A 229 25.31 43.96 -10.64
C THR A 229 25.37 43.13 -9.36
N ILE A 230 25.65 41.82 -9.47
CA ILE A 230 25.62 40.90 -8.32
C ILE A 230 26.92 40.90 -7.52
N LYS A 231 28.09 41.04 -8.15
CA LYS A 231 29.40 40.99 -7.49
C LYS A 231 29.59 42.04 -6.37
N PRO A 232 29.15 43.30 -6.48
CA PRO A 232 29.34 44.35 -5.46
C PRO A 232 28.42 44.22 -4.24
N LEU A 233 27.42 43.35 -4.27
CA LEU A 233 26.58 43.10 -3.08
C LEU A 233 27.44 42.58 -1.93
N LYS A 234 27.02 42.76 -0.67
CA LYS A 234 27.83 42.43 0.52
C LYS A 234 28.04 40.91 0.72
N TRP A 235 28.99 40.26 0.04
CA TRP A 235 29.27 38.82 0.16
C TRP A 235 30.46 38.52 1.09
N GLN A 236 30.41 37.38 1.81
CA GLN A 236 31.58 36.88 2.54
C GLN A 236 32.64 36.31 1.56
N LYS A 237 32.19 35.65 0.49
CA LYS A 237 32.99 35.24 -0.66
C LYS A 237 32.07 34.99 -1.84
N ILE A 238 32.37 35.53 -3.02
CA ILE A 238 31.68 35.22 -4.29
C ILE A 238 32.71 35.16 -5.42
N GLN A 239 32.60 34.18 -6.32
CA GLN A 239 33.53 33.99 -7.43
C GLN A 239 32.87 33.22 -8.57
N ILE A 240 33.22 33.54 -9.82
CA ILE A 240 32.91 32.67 -10.96
C ILE A 240 33.83 31.44 -10.85
N LYS A 241 33.23 30.25 -10.80
CA LYS A 241 33.93 28.96 -10.77
C LYS A 241 34.24 28.44 -12.15
N PHE A 242 33.33 28.68 -13.10
CA PHE A 242 33.43 28.20 -14.45
C PHE A 242 32.66 29.13 -15.38
N SER A 243 33.21 29.38 -16.57
CA SER A 243 32.56 30.12 -17.65
C SER A 243 32.71 29.32 -18.93
N GLU A 244 31.60 29.14 -19.62
CA GLU A 244 31.52 28.50 -20.93
C GLU A 244 31.08 29.56 -21.94
N THR A 245 31.80 29.68 -23.06
CA THR A 245 31.50 30.68 -24.10
C THR A 245 31.53 30.04 -25.48
N GLU A 246 30.51 30.31 -26.30
CA GLU A 246 30.40 29.79 -27.67
C GLU A 246 29.92 30.89 -28.63
N SER A 247 30.52 30.99 -29.81
CA SER A 247 30.12 31.98 -30.83
C SER A 247 29.08 31.40 -31.77
N VAL A 248 27.92 32.04 -31.86
CA VAL A 248 26.79 31.63 -32.70
C VAL A 248 26.41 32.72 -33.71
N ASN A 249 25.78 32.30 -34.82
CA ASN A 249 25.47 33.20 -35.93
C ASN A 249 24.03 33.72 -35.93
N SER A 250 23.16 33.19 -35.04
CA SER A 250 21.77 33.64 -34.89
C SER A 250 21.23 33.43 -33.47
N GLU A 251 20.18 34.17 -33.10
CA GLU A 251 19.49 33.99 -31.80
C GLU A 251 18.83 32.60 -31.66
N ASN A 252 18.41 31.97 -32.75
CA ASN A 252 17.83 30.63 -32.72
C ASN A 252 18.88 29.56 -32.35
N GLU A 253 20.12 29.70 -32.84
CA GLU A 253 21.23 28.84 -32.42
C GLU A 253 21.59 29.08 -30.94
N MET A 254 21.56 30.34 -30.48
CA MET A 254 21.76 30.66 -29.06
C MET A 254 20.67 30.03 -28.18
N ALA A 255 19.41 30.07 -28.62
CA ALA A 255 18.30 29.46 -27.89
C ALA A 255 18.47 27.94 -27.78
N ALA A 256 19.01 27.27 -28.80
CA ALA A 256 19.29 25.84 -28.77
C ALA A 256 20.44 25.44 -27.84
N LEU A 257 21.35 26.36 -27.49
CA LEU A 257 22.43 26.12 -26.52
C LEU A 257 21.97 26.29 -25.05
N ARG A 258 20.85 26.99 -24.81
CA ARG A 258 20.28 27.15 -23.46
C ARG A 258 19.86 25.78 -22.93
N HIS A 259 20.36 25.42 -21.75
CA HIS A 259 19.95 24.19 -21.06
C HIS A 259 18.75 24.44 -20.14
N PHE A 260 18.45 25.70 -19.83
CA PHE A 260 17.35 26.10 -18.98
C PHE A 260 16.29 26.84 -19.82
N GLU A 261 15.34 26.09 -20.39
CA GLU A 261 14.34 26.64 -21.33
C GLU A 261 13.28 27.54 -20.66
N SER A 262 13.09 27.45 -19.34
CA SER A 262 12.07 28.16 -18.57
C SER A 262 12.63 29.29 -17.68
N GLY A 263 13.10 30.36 -18.31
CA GLY A 263 13.54 31.61 -17.63
C GLY A 263 14.61 31.41 -16.56
N PHE A 264 14.89 32.47 -15.78
CA PHE A 264 15.70 32.35 -14.57
C PHE A 264 14.82 32.08 -13.35
N ARG A 265 15.12 31.03 -12.58
CA ARG A 265 14.34 30.62 -11.41
C ARG A 265 15.20 30.42 -10.18
N GLU A 266 14.61 30.60 -9.01
CA GLU A 266 15.27 30.23 -7.77
C GLU A 266 14.98 28.76 -7.47
N GLU A 267 15.98 27.91 -7.60
CA GLU A 267 15.87 26.51 -7.23
C GLU A 267 16.22 26.36 -5.76
N LEU A 268 15.16 26.28 -4.97
CA LEU A 268 15.24 25.65 -3.66
C LEU A 268 15.43 24.16 -3.96
N PHE A 269 16.58 23.59 -3.56
CA PHE A 269 16.44 22.24 -3.02
C PHE A 269 15.39 22.40 -1.93
N CYS A 270 14.42 21.47 -1.82
CA CYS A 270 13.77 21.29 -0.53
C CYS A 270 14.87 21.51 0.50
N GLU A 271 14.67 22.50 1.36
CA GLU A 271 15.40 22.44 2.60
C GLU A 271 15.09 21.00 3.05
N MET A 272 16.12 20.14 3.01
CA MET A 272 16.31 19.24 4.12
C MET A 272 16.33 20.24 5.25
N ASP A 273 15.14 20.50 5.77
CA ASP A 273 15.02 21.24 6.96
C ASP A 273 15.86 20.42 7.92
N GLU A 274 16.94 21.01 8.39
CA GLU A 274 17.62 20.43 9.54
C GLU A 274 16.69 20.47 10.78
N ASP A 275 15.42 20.94 10.64
CA ASP A 275 14.32 20.83 11.59
C ASP A 275 12.91 20.71 10.91
N SER A 276 12.76 19.97 9.80
CA SER A 276 11.43 19.53 9.34
C SER A 276 11.46 18.07 8.99
N ASP A 277 10.57 17.40 9.69
CA ASP A 277 10.15 16.03 9.49
C ASP A 277 9.38 15.91 8.17
N THR A 278 10.03 16.23 7.05
CA THR A 278 9.61 15.76 5.74
C THR A 278 10.03 14.30 5.58
N ASP A 279 9.39 13.43 6.37
CA ASP A 279 9.09 12.02 6.08
C ASP A 279 8.34 11.32 7.24
N ASP A 280 7.46 12.01 7.96
CA ASP A 280 6.51 11.34 8.87
C ASP A 280 5.29 10.81 8.10
N GLN A 281 5.53 10.06 7.01
CA GLN A 281 4.56 9.04 6.65
C GLN A 281 4.68 7.93 7.70
N PRO A 282 3.56 7.32 8.14
CA PRO A 282 3.65 6.26 9.14
C PRO A 282 4.51 5.13 8.58
N MET A 283 5.66 4.92 9.21
CA MET A 283 6.63 3.91 8.82
C MET A 283 5.93 2.56 8.73
N SER A 284 6.23 1.82 7.66
CA SER A 284 5.94 0.40 7.62
C SER A 284 7.19 -0.40 7.32
N MET A 285 7.20 -1.64 7.79
CA MET A 285 8.30 -2.58 7.65
C MET A 285 7.86 -3.75 6.79
N ARG A 286 8.74 -4.15 5.87
CA ARG A 286 8.56 -5.41 5.14
C ARG A 286 9.18 -6.57 5.91
N PRO A 287 8.78 -7.82 5.58
CA PRO A 287 9.54 -8.99 6.00
C PRO A 287 11.03 -8.86 5.61
N ASN A 288 11.92 -9.49 6.37
CA ASN A 288 13.36 -9.50 6.09
C ASN A 288 14.04 -8.10 6.09
N CYS A 289 13.52 -7.13 6.85
CA CYS A 289 14.06 -5.77 6.93
C CYS A 289 15.16 -5.56 7.99
N LEU A 290 15.32 -6.50 8.93
CA LEU A 290 16.21 -6.37 10.11
C LEU A 290 17.31 -7.43 10.09
N GLN A 291 18.54 -7.02 10.41
CA GLN A 291 19.70 -7.89 10.58
C GLN A 291 20.55 -7.47 11.78
N LEU A 292 21.21 -8.43 12.44
CA LEU A 292 22.17 -8.16 13.51
C LEU A 292 23.61 -8.29 13.00
N LEU A 293 24.33 -7.17 13.00
CA LEU A 293 25.74 -7.16 12.64
C LEU A 293 26.55 -7.96 13.65
N PRO A 294 27.55 -8.75 13.20
CA PRO A 294 28.44 -9.46 14.09
C PRO A 294 29.24 -8.47 14.96
N PRO A 295 29.57 -8.85 16.21
CA PRO A 295 30.27 -7.98 17.13
C PRO A 295 31.67 -7.64 16.60
N THR A 296 32.12 -6.40 16.84
CA THR A 296 33.45 -5.94 16.43
C THR A 296 34.52 -6.46 17.38
N THR A 297 35.12 -7.61 17.10
CA THR A 297 36.31 -8.09 17.83
C THR A 297 37.56 -7.35 17.35
N ASN A 298 38.26 -6.69 18.28
CA ASN A 298 39.68 -6.39 18.10
C ASN A 298 40.43 -7.71 18.31
N ILE A 299 41.01 -8.28 17.25
CA ILE A 299 41.74 -9.54 17.28
C ILE A 299 43.04 -9.34 18.08
N THR A 300 43.00 -9.62 19.37
CA THR A 300 44.18 -9.98 20.18
C THR A 300 43.75 -10.89 21.31
N THR A 301 43.49 -12.17 21.02
CA THR A 301 43.94 -13.35 21.78
C THR A 301 43.31 -14.63 21.20
N SER A 302 44.16 -15.61 20.97
CA SER A 302 43.83 -16.97 20.54
C SER A 302 43.29 -17.80 21.71
N GLY A 303 42.17 -18.49 21.50
CA GLY A 303 41.76 -19.65 22.32
C GLY A 303 40.37 -19.53 22.94
N SER A 304 39.48 -20.45 22.53
CA SER A 304 38.19 -20.84 23.13
C SER A 304 37.08 -19.80 23.28
N SER A 305 35.98 -20.04 22.55
CA SER A 305 34.56 -19.75 22.86
C SER A 305 34.17 -18.41 23.50
N SER A 306 33.46 -17.60 22.69
CA SER A 306 32.27 -16.78 23.04
C SER A 306 32.31 -15.30 22.59
N GLY A 307 32.46 -15.08 21.28
CA GLY A 307 31.93 -13.84 20.66
C GLY A 307 30.39 -13.74 20.74
N TYR A 308 29.72 -14.86 21.08
CA TYR A 308 28.26 -15.06 21.13
C TYR A 308 27.50 -14.11 22.07
N LYS A 309 28.21 -13.51 23.03
CA LYS A 309 27.65 -12.69 24.11
C LYS A 309 28.09 -11.23 24.07
N GLN A 310 28.77 -10.83 22.99
CA GLN A 310 29.19 -9.45 22.78
C GLN A 310 28.08 -8.64 22.14
N GLN A 311 28.01 -7.36 22.51
CA GLN A 311 27.00 -6.44 22.01
C GLN A 311 27.11 -6.26 20.48
N GLN A 312 26.00 -6.50 19.82
CA GLN A 312 25.80 -6.38 18.37
C GLN A 312 25.16 -5.05 18.01
N LYS A 313 25.14 -4.75 16.72
CA LYS A 313 24.45 -3.59 16.17
C LYS A 313 23.28 -4.04 15.31
N VAL A 314 22.19 -3.30 15.36
CA VAL A 314 21.00 -3.55 14.54
C VAL A 314 21.14 -2.77 13.24
N ALA A 315 20.94 -3.44 12.12
CA ALA A 315 20.77 -2.82 10.80
C ALA A 315 19.33 -3.03 10.34
N ILE A 316 18.64 -1.95 10.01
CA ILE A 316 17.23 -1.97 9.61
C ILE A 316 16.97 -1.06 8.41
N GLY A 317 16.14 -1.53 7.48
CA GLY A 317 15.65 -0.74 6.35
C GLY A 317 14.14 -0.58 6.37
N ASP A 318 13.62 0.61 6.06
CA ASP A 318 12.18 0.91 6.05
C ASP A 318 11.60 1.07 4.63
N GLN A 319 10.28 1.30 4.55
CA GLN A 319 9.60 1.60 3.28
C GLN A 319 9.82 3.03 2.77
N ASP A 320 10.49 3.91 3.51
CA ASP A 320 10.89 5.24 3.03
C ASP A 320 12.28 5.22 2.38
N GLY A 321 12.85 4.01 2.26
CA GLY A 321 14.12 3.77 1.59
C GLY A 321 15.33 4.04 2.49
N VAL A 322 15.13 4.22 3.78
CA VAL A 322 16.19 4.55 4.73
C VAL A 322 16.74 3.29 5.38
N LEU A 323 18.04 3.08 5.18
CA LEU A 323 18.85 2.15 5.97
C LEU A 323 19.43 2.89 7.20
N GLN A 324 19.16 2.35 8.38
CA GLN A 324 19.70 2.82 9.66
C GLN A 324 20.47 1.72 10.38
N VAL A 325 21.59 2.07 10.99
CA VAL A 325 22.35 1.19 11.89
C VAL A 325 22.51 1.83 13.24
N PHE A 326 22.11 1.12 14.30
CA PHE A 326 22.18 1.61 15.67
C PHE A 326 22.64 0.53 16.65
N SER A 327 22.98 0.94 17.87
CA SER A 327 23.21 0.07 19.03
C SER A 327 22.61 0.68 20.28
N MET A 328 22.40 -0.13 21.31
CA MET A 328 22.01 0.38 22.63
C MET A 328 23.26 0.60 23.48
N LYS A 329 23.32 1.67 24.25
CA LYS A 329 24.40 1.86 25.24
C LYS A 329 23.82 2.50 26.49
N LYS A 330 23.85 1.78 27.62
CA LYS A 330 23.21 2.22 28.88
C LYS A 330 21.74 2.62 28.67
N ASP A 331 20.99 1.79 27.95
CA ASP A 331 19.59 2.00 27.59
C ASP A 331 19.29 3.24 26.71
N GLU A 332 20.31 3.88 26.17
CA GLU A 332 20.15 4.96 25.18
C GLU A 332 20.47 4.47 23.76
N LEU A 333 19.69 4.97 22.80
CA LEU A 333 19.85 4.67 21.38
C LEU A 333 21.07 5.42 20.82
N GLN A 334 22.05 4.69 20.29
CA GLN A 334 23.19 5.26 19.59
C GLN A 334 23.11 4.92 18.10
N VAL A 335 22.74 5.90 17.28
CA VAL A 335 22.74 5.77 15.82
C VAL A 335 24.17 5.90 15.29
N HIS A 336 24.63 4.91 14.52
CA HIS A 336 25.96 4.91 13.88
C HIS A 336 25.93 5.58 12.52
N PHE A 337 24.91 5.29 11.71
CA PHE A 337 24.59 6.02 10.49
C PHE A 337 23.12 5.82 10.11
N LYS A 338 22.60 6.79 9.36
CA LYS A 338 21.30 6.74 8.68
C LYS A 338 21.54 7.23 7.25
N THR A 339 20.99 6.53 6.27
CA THR A 339 21.05 6.93 4.86
C THR A 339 19.96 7.95 4.56
N LEU A 340 20.08 8.66 3.43
CA LEU A 340 19.00 9.53 2.96
C LEU A 340 17.82 8.68 2.44
N PRO A 341 16.58 9.17 2.56
CA PRO A 341 15.40 8.54 1.97
C PRO A 341 15.61 8.21 0.49
N ASN A 342 15.07 7.07 0.07
CA ASN A 342 15.26 6.55 -1.27
C ASN A 342 14.10 5.63 -1.67
N GLU A 343 14.29 4.79 -2.68
CA GLU A 343 13.26 3.83 -3.05
C GLU A 343 13.06 2.77 -1.95
N LYS A 344 11.81 2.33 -1.76
CA LYS A 344 11.37 1.32 -0.76
C LYS A 344 12.36 0.17 -0.62
N ILE A 345 12.86 -0.06 0.59
CA ILE A 345 13.71 -1.23 0.86
C ILE A 345 12.84 -2.47 0.95
N ALA A 346 13.08 -3.43 0.05
CA ALA A 346 12.39 -4.71 0.01
C ALA A 346 13.01 -5.74 0.95
N ALA A 347 14.33 -5.73 1.11
CA ALA A 347 15.05 -6.68 1.94
C ALA A 347 16.41 -6.11 2.41
N VAL A 348 16.84 -6.55 3.60
CA VAL A 348 18.18 -6.30 4.15
C VAL A 348 18.81 -7.64 4.47
N LYS A 349 19.99 -7.92 3.89
CA LYS A 349 20.76 -9.14 4.14
C LYS A 349 22.21 -8.82 4.46
N LEU A 350 22.82 -9.63 5.31
CA LEU A 350 24.26 -9.56 5.56
C LEU A 350 25.00 -10.50 4.60
N GLY A 351 26.15 -10.06 4.11
CA GLY A 351 27.04 -10.86 3.29
C GLY A 351 28.50 -10.64 3.63
N GLY A 352 29.34 -11.54 3.15
CA GLY A 352 30.79 -11.52 3.33
C GLY A 352 31.43 -12.50 2.35
N GLN A 353 32.76 -12.44 2.19
CA GLN A 353 33.47 -13.45 1.40
C GLN A 353 33.29 -14.83 2.04
N SER A 354 33.26 -15.90 1.24
CA SER A 354 33.11 -17.27 1.76
C SER A 354 34.16 -17.58 2.83
N GLY A 355 33.71 -18.06 3.98
CA GLY A 355 34.58 -18.33 5.15
C GLY A 355 34.94 -17.11 6.00
N SER A 356 34.53 -15.90 5.62
CA SER A 356 34.68 -14.68 6.41
C SER A 356 33.40 -14.29 7.15
N VAL A 357 33.53 -13.43 8.15
CA VAL A 357 32.40 -12.87 8.89
C VAL A 357 31.56 -12.00 7.96
N ALA A 358 30.25 -12.27 7.89
CA ALA A 358 29.29 -11.48 7.11
C ALA A 358 29.06 -10.10 7.74
N ASP A 359 29.87 -9.10 7.35
CA ASP A 359 29.86 -7.74 7.92
C ASP A 359 29.43 -6.65 6.92
N LYS A 360 29.04 -7.04 5.70
CA LYS A 360 28.52 -6.14 4.66
C LYS A 360 27.01 -6.19 4.65
N ILE A 361 26.39 -5.02 4.57
CA ILE A 361 24.94 -4.86 4.53
C ILE A 361 24.54 -4.69 3.08
N PHE A 362 23.66 -5.55 2.58
CA PHE A 362 23.07 -5.42 1.26
C PHE A 362 21.59 -5.05 1.40
N THR A 363 21.16 -4.04 0.66
CA THR A 363 19.77 -3.64 0.56
C THR A 363 19.28 -3.83 -0.87
N ALA A 364 18.06 -4.34 -1.03
CA ALA A 364 17.36 -4.38 -2.31
C ALA A 364 16.27 -3.31 -2.33
N SER A 365 16.22 -2.54 -3.41
CA SER A 365 15.22 -1.49 -3.64
C SER A 365 14.97 -1.38 -5.14
N GLU A 366 13.71 -1.40 -5.55
CA GLU A 366 13.31 -1.52 -6.98
C GLU A 366 14.06 -2.68 -7.68
N ASN A 367 14.81 -2.41 -8.73
CA ASN A 367 15.63 -3.37 -9.48
C ASN A 367 17.13 -3.31 -9.10
N LYS A 368 17.48 -2.63 -8.00
CA LYS A 368 18.87 -2.36 -7.59
C LYS A 368 19.23 -3.03 -6.26
N VAL A 369 20.48 -3.44 -6.15
CA VAL A 369 21.11 -3.92 -4.92
C VAL A 369 22.24 -2.98 -4.53
N ARG A 370 22.15 -2.40 -3.34
CA ARG A 370 23.17 -1.50 -2.78
C ARG A 370 23.91 -2.19 -1.62
N GLY A 371 25.23 -2.08 -1.59
CA GLY A 371 26.10 -2.67 -0.57
C GLY A 371 26.78 -1.60 0.27
N PHE A 372 26.60 -1.66 1.57
CA PHE A 372 27.17 -0.75 2.56
C PHE A 372 28.10 -1.50 3.51
N ASN A 373 29.20 -0.86 3.90
CA ASN A 373 30.01 -1.39 5.00
C ASN A 373 29.38 -1.03 6.36
N LYS A 374 29.90 -1.62 7.43
CA LYS A 374 29.49 -1.32 8.83
C LYS A 374 29.60 0.15 9.27
N LYS A 375 30.24 1.01 8.47
CA LYS A 375 30.37 2.46 8.72
C LYS A 375 29.43 3.31 7.85
N GLY A 376 28.57 2.68 7.05
CA GLY A 376 27.63 3.37 6.16
C GLY A 376 28.22 3.83 4.82
N LYS A 377 29.46 3.48 4.48
CA LYS A 377 30.02 3.79 3.16
C LYS A 377 29.49 2.79 2.13
N LEU A 378 28.83 3.33 1.09
CA LEU A 378 28.44 2.59 -0.11
C LEU A 378 29.69 2.08 -0.84
N PHE A 379 29.75 0.78 -1.12
CA PHE A 379 30.83 0.13 -1.88
C PHE A 379 30.33 -0.62 -3.11
N LEU A 380 29.03 -0.92 -3.18
CA LEU A 380 28.38 -1.56 -4.32
C LEU A 380 27.07 -0.86 -4.62
N ALA A 381 26.82 -0.56 -5.89
CA ALA A 381 25.52 -0.19 -6.41
C ALA A 381 25.34 -0.98 -7.71
N PHE A 382 24.55 -2.04 -7.66
CA PHE A 382 24.37 -2.98 -8.75
C PHE A 382 22.93 -2.91 -9.25
N GLU A 383 22.75 -2.63 -10.54
CA GLU A 383 21.47 -2.69 -11.21
C GLU A 383 21.29 -4.07 -11.85
N THR A 384 20.22 -4.76 -11.48
CA THR A 384 19.94 -6.12 -11.95
C THR A 384 19.25 -6.08 -13.32
N SER A 385 19.27 -7.19 -14.06
CA SER A 385 18.49 -7.35 -15.30
C SER A 385 17.00 -7.62 -15.06
N LEU A 386 16.53 -7.59 -13.80
CA LEU A 386 15.11 -7.74 -13.48
C LEU A 386 14.30 -6.54 -13.99
N THR A 387 13.22 -6.84 -14.71
CA THR A 387 12.23 -5.84 -15.12
C THR A 387 11.20 -5.54 -14.02
N GLU A 388 11.15 -6.41 -13.01
CA GLU A 388 10.22 -6.33 -11.87
C GLU A 388 10.97 -5.81 -10.63
N THR A 389 10.23 -5.28 -9.66
CA THR A 389 10.80 -4.89 -8.37
C THR A 389 11.24 -6.14 -7.60
N ILE A 390 12.44 -6.10 -7.03
CA ILE A 390 12.99 -7.15 -6.18
C ILE A 390 12.09 -7.28 -4.95
N ARG A 391 11.58 -8.49 -4.72
CA ARG A 391 10.78 -8.85 -3.54
C ARG A 391 11.58 -9.57 -2.48
N SER A 392 12.46 -10.48 -2.91
CA SER A 392 13.33 -11.23 -2.02
C SER A 392 14.74 -11.34 -2.61
N MET A 393 15.72 -11.41 -1.71
CA MET A 393 17.11 -11.60 -2.05
C MET A 393 17.81 -12.53 -1.06
N CYS A 394 18.80 -13.26 -1.55
CA CYS A 394 19.73 -14.02 -0.74
C CYS A 394 21.17 -13.71 -1.18
N VAL A 395 22.07 -13.55 -0.21
CA VAL A 395 23.49 -13.30 -0.45
C VAL A 395 24.27 -14.44 0.18
N SER A 396 25.06 -15.15 -0.62
CA SER A 396 25.93 -16.23 -0.17
C SER A 396 27.31 -16.10 -0.81
N GLY A 397 28.30 -15.61 -0.07
CA GLY A 397 29.63 -15.39 -0.64
C GLY A 397 29.61 -14.34 -1.76
N SER A 398 30.08 -14.73 -2.95
CA SER A 398 29.99 -13.92 -4.18
C SER A 398 28.69 -14.15 -4.96
N ASP A 399 27.85 -15.11 -4.56
CA ASP A 399 26.56 -15.39 -5.18
C ASP A 399 25.48 -14.46 -4.62
N LEU A 400 24.77 -13.80 -5.54
CA LEU A 400 23.63 -12.94 -5.27
C LEU A 400 22.41 -13.52 -5.99
N LEU A 401 21.42 -13.91 -5.20
CA LEU A 401 20.13 -14.39 -5.68
C LEU A 401 19.10 -13.29 -5.50
N VAL A 402 18.37 -12.95 -6.55
CA VAL A 402 17.31 -11.94 -6.50
C VAL A 402 16.06 -12.46 -7.19
N CYS A 403 14.90 -12.18 -6.60
CA CYS A 403 13.60 -12.58 -7.11
C CYS A 403 12.69 -11.35 -7.25
N GLY A 404 12.05 -11.23 -8.42
CA GLY A 404 10.85 -10.41 -8.61
C GLY A 404 9.58 -11.19 -8.22
N ASN A 405 8.47 -10.91 -8.90
CA ASN A 405 7.24 -11.70 -8.75
C ASN A 405 7.38 -13.03 -9.46
N HIS A 406 7.91 -13.04 -10.67
CA HIS A 406 7.98 -14.26 -11.50
C HIS A 406 9.39 -14.58 -11.97
N VAL A 407 10.32 -13.66 -11.83
CA VAL A 407 11.68 -13.85 -12.36
C VAL A 407 12.65 -14.05 -11.22
N TYR A 408 13.40 -15.15 -11.28
CA TYR A 408 14.57 -15.42 -10.44
C TYR A 408 15.84 -15.19 -11.26
N ASN A 409 16.79 -14.44 -10.72
CA ASN A 409 18.12 -14.28 -11.30
C ASN A 409 19.20 -14.66 -10.29
N HIS A 410 20.19 -15.38 -10.79
CA HIS A 410 21.40 -15.73 -10.07
C HIS A 410 22.58 -14.96 -10.67
N TYR A 411 23.23 -14.15 -9.84
CA TYR A 411 24.47 -13.46 -10.18
C TYR A 411 25.63 -14.02 -9.37
N ARG A 412 26.81 -14.02 -9.97
CA ARG A 412 28.09 -14.26 -9.30
C ARG A 412 29.04 -13.13 -9.64
N ASP A 413 29.53 -12.42 -8.64
CA ASP A 413 30.35 -11.22 -8.83
C ASP A 413 29.70 -10.20 -9.78
N CYS A 414 28.40 -9.96 -9.58
CA CYS A 414 27.56 -9.07 -10.41
C CYS A 414 27.45 -9.47 -11.89
N LYS A 415 27.81 -10.70 -12.26
CA LYS A 415 27.59 -11.27 -13.59
C LYS A 415 26.48 -12.31 -13.53
N GLU A 416 25.53 -12.21 -14.44
CA GLU A 416 24.41 -13.15 -14.50
C GLU A 416 24.91 -14.56 -14.89
N VAL A 417 24.59 -15.54 -14.04
CA VAL A 417 24.94 -16.96 -14.23
C VAL A 417 23.74 -17.73 -14.79
N GLY A 418 22.53 -17.33 -14.41
CA GLY A 418 21.31 -17.89 -14.96
C GLY A 418 20.05 -17.20 -14.44
N SER A 419 18.97 -17.37 -15.18
CA SER A 419 17.64 -16.86 -14.87
C SER A 419 16.61 -17.97 -14.96
N TYR A 420 15.56 -17.90 -14.13
CA TYR A 420 14.41 -18.78 -14.20
C TYR A 420 13.12 -17.96 -14.15
N LEU A 421 12.18 -18.30 -15.04
CA LEU A 421 10.87 -17.69 -15.11
C LEU A 421 9.86 -18.65 -14.47
N CYS A 422 9.36 -18.26 -13.30
CA CYS A 422 8.44 -19.04 -12.50
C CYS A 422 6.99 -18.89 -13.01
N GLY A 423 6.28 -20.01 -13.06
CA GLY A 423 4.83 -20.10 -13.28
C GLY A 423 4.03 -19.26 -12.29
N ASP A 424 4.47 -19.25 -11.04
CA ASP A 424 3.76 -18.73 -9.89
C ASP A 424 4.46 -17.47 -9.35
N VAL A 425 3.80 -16.78 -8.41
CA VAL A 425 4.46 -15.68 -7.69
C VAL A 425 5.50 -16.26 -6.73
N ILE A 426 6.75 -15.85 -6.85
CA ILE A 426 7.84 -16.15 -5.91
C ILE A 426 7.62 -15.32 -4.65
N VAL A 427 7.52 -16.01 -3.52
CA VAL A 427 7.32 -15.42 -2.20
C VAL A 427 8.65 -15.15 -1.51
N ASP A 428 9.55 -16.14 -1.51
CA ASP A 428 10.86 -16.04 -0.88
C ASP A 428 11.89 -16.95 -1.55
N VAL A 429 13.18 -16.66 -1.34
CA VAL A 429 14.32 -17.42 -1.85
C VAL A 429 15.33 -17.72 -0.76
N ALA A 430 15.78 -18.97 -0.72
CA ALA A 430 16.88 -19.39 0.14
C ALA A 430 17.96 -20.11 -0.67
N ALA A 431 19.19 -19.98 -0.19
CA ALA A 431 20.35 -20.67 -0.73
C ALA A 431 20.87 -21.69 0.28
N LEU A 432 21.13 -22.90 -0.20
CA LEU A 432 21.79 -23.96 0.55
C LEU A 432 23.17 -24.20 -0.09
N CYS A 433 24.21 -24.15 0.74
CA CYS A 433 25.60 -24.40 0.36
C CYS A 433 26.09 -25.61 1.16
N PRO A 434 25.86 -26.84 0.67
CA PRO A 434 26.16 -28.02 1.44
C PRO A 434 27.67 -28.18 1.61
N ASN A 435 28.11 -28.46 2.84
CA ASN A 435 29.50 -28.73 3.21
C ASN A 435 30.52 -27.66 2.76
N ASN A 436 30.12 -26.39 2.66
CA ASN A 436 30.96 -25.31 2.10
C ASN A 436 31.53 -25.62 0.69
N THR A 437 30.82 -26.43 -0.10
CA THR A 437 31.18 -26.69 -1.50
C THR A 437 30.79 -25.52 -2.40
N SER A 438 31.32 -25.46 -3.62
CA SER A 438 30.90 -24.49 -4.65
C SER A 438 29.51 -24.80 -5.25
N ARG A 439 28.83 -25.84 -4.76
CA ARG A 439 27.53 -26.29 -5.25
C ARG A 439 26.43 -25.52 -4.50
N LEU A 440 25.69 -24.71 -5.24
CA LEU A 440 24.59 -23.90 -4.72
C LEU A 440 23.26 -24.55 -5.10
N ILE A 441 22.47 -24.93 -4.10
CA ILE A 441 21.07 -25.33 -4.30
C ILE A 441 20.20 -24.15 -3.91
N THR A 442 19.35 -23.70 -4.82
CA THR A 442 18.40 -22.63 -4.58
C THR A 442 17.03 -23.22 -4.32
N VAL A 443 16.32 -22.71 -3.32
CA VAL A 443 14.92 -23.08 -3.06
C VAL A 443 14.06 -21.84 -3.23
N LEU A 444 13.03 -21.94 -4.09
CA LEU A 444 12.03 -20.90 -4.30
C LEU A 444 10.71 -21.32 -3.65
N ALA A 445 10.21 -20.51 -2.73
CA ALA A 445 8.86 -20.63 -2.20
C ALA A 445 7.89 -19.91 -3.14
N CYS A 446 6.84 -20.60 -3.59
CA CYS A 446 5.91 -20.07 -4.58
C CYS A 446 4.47 -20.04 -4.05
N SER A 447 3.70 -19.02 -4.41
CA SER A 447 2.31 -18.83 -3.97
C SER A 447 1.38 -19.96 -4.40
N GLY A 448 1.70 -20.68 -5.47
CA GLY A 448 0.97 -21.85 -5.98
C GLY A 448 1.14 -23.12 -5.14
N ARG A 449 1.43 -23.00 -3.84
CA ARG A 449 1.63 -24.10 -2.88
C ARG A 449 2.74 -25.08 -3.31
N VAL A 450 3.87 -24.54 -3.78
CA VAL A 450 5.01 -25.36 -4.19
C VAL A 450 6.35 -24.78 -3.73
N LEU A 451 7.30 -25.67 -3.42
CA LEU A 451 8.73 -25.32 -3.35
C LEU A 451 9.41 -25.81 -4.63
N ARG A 452 10.10 -24.91 -5.34
CA ARG A 452 10.90 -25.29 -6.51
C ARG A 452 12.36 -25.34 -6.08
N ILE A 453 12.96 -26.53 -6.20
CA ILE A 453 14.38 -26.75 -5.93
C ILE A 453 15.12 -26.58 -7.25
N LEU A 454 16.01 -25.59 -7.31
CA LEU A 454 16.79 -25.25 -8.48
C LEU A 454 18.28 -25.54 -8.27
N GLU A 455 18.92 -25.93 -9.36
CA GLU A 455 20.37 -26.04 -9.46
C GLU A 455 20.81 -25.42 -10.79
N HIS A 456 21.77 -24.49 -10.78
CA HIS A 456 22.17 -23.72 -11.97
C HIS A 456 21.00 -23.05 -12.71
N ALA A 457 20.06 -22.44 -11.95
CA ALA A 457 18.84 -21.81 -12.46
C ALA A 457 17.90 -22.76 -13.25
N ARG A 458 18.03 -24.08 -13.08
CA ARG A 458 17.12 -25.08 -13.66
C ARG A 458 16.38 -25.81 -12.54
N VAL A 459 15.10 -26.05 -12.72
CA VAL A 459 14.28 -26.80 -11.76
C VAL A 459 14.75 -28.24 -11.74
N ARG A 460 15.29 -28.67 -10.60
CA ARG A 460 15.64 -30.06 -10.29
C ARG A 460 14.40 -30.85 -9.88
N GLN A 461 13.55 -30.25 -9.06
CA GLN A 461 12.34 -30.87 -8.52
C GLN A 461 11.35 -29.79 -8.05
N THR A 462 10.06 -30.09 -8.13
CA THR A 462 8.99 -29.29 -7.53
C THR A 462 8.34 -30.12 -6.42
N LEU A 463 8.23 -29.55 -5.21
CA LEU A 463 7.58 -30.17 -4.07
C LEU A 463 6.22 -29.51 -3.86
N GLU A 464 5.19 -30.34 -3.67
CA GLU A 464 3.84 -29.87 -3.35
C GLU A 464 3.66 -29.65 -1.87
N LEU A 465 2.93 -28.59 -1.55
CA LEU A 465 2.65 -28.16 -0.20
C LEU A 465 1.15 -28.14 0.04
N GLU A 466 0.75 -28.33 1.30
CA GLU A 466 -0.66 -28.30 1.69
C GLU A 466 -1.17 -26.86 1.83
N SER A 467 -0.25 -25.93 2.04
CA SER A 467 -0.49 -24.52 2.36
C SER A 467 0.47 -23.62 1.59
N VAL A 468 0.13 -22.33 1.53
CA VAL A 468 0.96 -21.35 0.81
C VAL A 468 2.19 -21.02 1.67
N PRO A 469 3.42 -21.20 1.15
CA PRO A 469 4.63 -20.88 1.89
C PRO A 469 4.81 -19.36 1.99
N THR A 470 5.23 -18.87 3.15
CA THR A 470 5.36 -17.42 3.43
C THR A 470 6.79 -16.96 3.64
N VAL A 471 7.67 -17.82 4.16
CA VAL A 471 9.07 -17.49 4.46
C VAL A 471 9.93 -18.75 4.41
N LEU A 472 11.16 -18.59 3.92
CA LEU A 472 12.19 -19.61 3.95
C LEU A 472 13.33 -19.18 4.87
N TYR A 473 13.81 -20.11 5.69
CA TYR A 473 14.98 -19.88 6.55
C TYR A 473 15.92 -21.08 6.48
N ALA A 474 17.19 -20.81 6.16
CA ALA A 474 18.26 -21.80 6.17
C ALA A 474 19.05 -21.67 7.49
N PRO A 475 18.95 -22.63 8.43
CA PRO A 475 19.72 -22.60 9.67
C PRO A 475 21.22 -22.57 9.41
N LYS A 476 21.97 -21.85 10.26
CA LYS A 476 23.42 -21.77 10.13
C LYS A 476 24.04 -23.12 10.50
N GLY A 477 25.03 -23.56 9.72
CA GLY A 477 25.79 -24.79 10.02
C GLY A 477 25.14 -26.11 9.55
N ILE A 478 23.89 -26.10 9.08
CA ILE A 478 23.19 -27.29 8.59
C ILE A 478 22.84 -27.13 7.10
N GLY A 479 23.77 -27.53 6.24
CA GLY A 479 23.79 -27.15 4.82
C GLY A 479 22.77 -27.80 3.89
N ASP A 480 21.95 -28.74 4.38
CA ASP A 480 20.95 -29.51 3.62
C ASP A 480 19.52 -29.36 4.16
N ARG A 481 19.33 -28.51 5.18
CA ARG A 481 18.04 -28.30 5.85
C ARG A 481 17.48 -26.91 5.59
N ILE A 482 16.17 -26.83 5.40
CA ILE A 482 15.46 -25.58 5.21
C ILE A 482 14.15 -25.59 6.00
N LEU A 483 13.91 -24.53 6.76
CA LEU A 483 12.65 -24.28 7.44
C LEU A 483 11.73 -23.47 6.53
N CYS A 484 10.47 -23.86 6.46
CA CYS A 484 9.43 -23.16 5.73
C CYS A 484 8.27 -22.83 6.67
N GLY A 485 7.90 -21.55 6.71
CA GLY A 485 6.66 -21.09 7.36
C GLY A 485 5.51 -21.03 6.36
N PHE A 486 4.28 -21.19 6.85
CA PHE A 486 3.08 -21.26 6.02
C PHE A 486 1.97 -20.29 6.45
N THR A 487 1.00 -20.08 5.55
CA THR A 487 -0.18 -19.22 5.78
C THR A 487 -1.13 -19.74 6.85
N ASP A 488 -1.19 -21.06 7.05
CA ASP A 488 -1.98 -21.69 8.12
C ASP A 488 -1.27 -21.70 9.48
N GLY A 489 -0.07 -21.12 9.54
CA GLY A 489 0.73 -21.04 10.76
C GLY A 489 1.61 -22.26 11.04
N SER A 490 1.58 -23.30 10.22
CA SER A 490 2.51 -24.42 10.36
C SER A 490 3.96 -24.03 10.05
N VAL A 491 4.90 -24.78 10.61
CA VAL A 491 6.34 -24.69 10.31
C VAL A 491 6.85 -26.09 10.01
N ILE A 492 7.43 -26.27 8.82
CA ILE A 492 7.92 -27.56 8.34
C ILE A 492 9.41 -27.46 8.04
N LEU A 493 10.16 -28.47 8.51
CA LEU A 493 11.55 -28.69 8.18
C LEU A 493 11.65 -29.63 6.97
N PHE A 494 12.33 -29.18 5.93
CA PHE A 494 12.65 -29.99 4.76
C PHE A 494 14.13 -30.37 4.76
N HIS A 495 14.39 -31.66 4.65
CA HIS A 495 15.72 -32.23 4.49
C HIS A 495 15.92 -32.58 3.02
N LEU A 496 16.76 -31.79 2.35
CA LEU A 496 17.00 -31.96 0.92
C LEU A 496 18.17 -32.90 0.70
N ASN A 497 17.92 -34.07 0.10
CA ASN A 497 19.01 -34.93 -0.31
C ASN A 497 19.77 -34.29 -1.48
N LEU A 498 21.08 -34.15 -1.31
CA LEU A 498 21.96 -33.52 -2.30
C LEU A 498 22.20 -34.42 -3.51
N LEU A 499 22.05 -35.73 -3.35
CA LEU A 499 22.37 -36.75 -4.36
C LEU A 499 21.12 -37.36 -4.99
N SER A 500 19.99 -37.41 -4.28
CA SER A 500 18.70 -37.95 -4.76
C SER A 500 17.58 -36.90 -4.73
N THR A 501 16.48 -37.16 -5.45
CA THR A 501 15.25 -36.34 -5.39
C THR A 501 14.40 -36.64 -4.15
N GLU A 502 14.95 -37.39 -3.19
CA GLU A 502 14.24 -37.67 -1.95
C GLU A 502 14.31 -36.44 -1.05
N VAL A 503 13.14 -36.03 -0.56
CA VAL A 503 13.01 -34.95 0.40
C VAL A 503 12.22 -35.48 1.57
N LYS A 504 12.84 -35.45 2.76
CA LYS A 504 12.12 -35.74 3.99
C LYS A 504 11.51 -34.44 4.51
N ARG A 505 10.27 -34.51 4.98
CA ARG A 505 9.54 -33.39 5.55
C ARG A 505 9.14 -33.75 6.97
N GLU A 506 9.29 -32.79 7.87
CA GLU A 506 9.00 -32.94 9.28
C GLU A 506 8.24 -31.72 9.78
N VAL A 507 7.08 -31.94 10.41
CA VAL A 507 6.24 -30.85 10.93
C VAL A 507 6.72 -30.49 12.32
N LEU A 508 7.34 -29.31 12.46
CA LEU A 508 7.85 -28.83 13.75
C LEU A 508 6.78 -28.09 14.54
N VAL A 509 5.92 -27.35 13.84
CA VAL A 509 4.77 -26.65 14.43
C VAL A 509 3.56 -26.97 13.58
N ALA A 510 2.54 -27.56 14.19
CA ALA A 510 1.28 -27.88 13.53
C ALA A 510 0.48 -26.61 13.19
N ASP A 511 -0.53 -26.75 12.33
CA ASP A 511 -1.47 -25.70 11.93
C ASP A 511 -2.51 -25.36 13.01
N ARG A 512 -2.68 -26.24 14.00
CA ARG A 512 -3.72 -26.15 15.04
C ARG A 512 -3.17 -26.20 16.46
N GLU A 513 -3.73 -25.35 17.31
CA GLU A 513 -3.61 -25.41 18.78
C GLU A 513 -4.99 -25.64 19.42
N ALA A 514 -5.04 -25.89 20.74
CA ALA A 514 -6.29 -26.07 21.49
C ALA A 514 -7.28 -24.88 21.34
N GLU A 515 -6.76 -23.68 21.05
CA GLU A 515 -7.52 -22.43 20.86
C GLU A 515 -7.93 -22.16 19.40
N GLY A 516 -7.60 -23.07 18.45
CA GLY A 516 -7.97 -22.94 17.03
C GLY A 516 -6.78 -22.84 16.07
N MET A 517 -7.02 -22.25 14.90
CA MET A 517 -6.02 -22.10 13.84
C MET A 517 -4.98 -21.04 14.19
N LEU A 518 -3.72 -21.33 13.86
CA LEU A 518 -2.63 -20.39 14.01
C LEU A 518 -2.62 -19.33 12.91
N SER A 519 -2.07 -18.15 13.24
CA SER A 519 -1.87 -17.09 12.26
C SER A 519 -0.64 -17.37 11.39
N ALA A 520 -0.66 -16.87 10.16
CA ALA A 520 0.39 -17.05 9.17
C ALA A 520 1.78 -16.70 9.73
N VAL A 521 2.77 -17.56 9.45
CA VAL A 521 4.17 -17.31 9.79
C VAL A 521 4.70 -16.17 8.92
N THR A 522 5.36 -15.18 9.50
CA THR A 522 5.92 -14.03 8.76
C THR A 522 7.44 -14.03 8.75
N CYS A 523 8.07 -14.56 9.79
CA CYS A 523 9.52 -14.67 9.89
C CYS A 523 9.94 -15.81 10.82
N LEU A 524 11.14 -16.34 10.55
CA LEU A 524 11.74 -17.44 11.29
C LEU A 524 13.20 -17.08 11.62
N ALA A 525 13.68 -17.53 12.78
CA ALA A 525 15.10 -17.58 13.08
C ALA A 525 15.41 -18.76 14.00
N THR A 526 16.68 -19.12 14.05
CA THR A 526 17.23 -20.04 15.05
C THR A 526 18.34 -19.34 15.81
N TYR A 527 18.37 -19.53 17.14
CA TYR A 527 19.39 -18.96 18.01
C TYR A 527 19.43 -19.74 19.32
N ASP A 528 20.62 -19.99 19.86
CA ASP A 528 20.83 -20.61 21.17
C ASP A 528 20.64 -19.55 22.27
N LEU A 529 19.41 -19.44 22.78
CA LEU A 529 19.02 -18.49 23.81
C LEU A 529 19.56 -18.89 25.19
N SER A 530 19.70 -20.19 25.45
CA SER A 530 20.13 -20.75 26.73
C SER A 530 21.66 -20.73 26.92
N GLY A 531 22.42 -20.72 25.82
CA GLY A 531 23.86 -20.87 25.79
C GLY A 531 24.35 -22.32 25.95
N ASP A 532 23.49 -23.31 25.73
CA ASP A 532 23.81 -24.74 25.87
C ASP A 532 24.35 -25.37 24.57
N GLY A 533 24.44 -24.59 23.49
CA GLY A 533 24.88 -25.02 22.18
C GLY A 533 23.78 -25.60 21.29
N LYS A 534 22.53 -25.67 21.77
CA LYS A 534 21.36 -26.07 20.98
C LYS A 534 20.57 -24.81 20.61
N GLU A 535 20.32 -24.62 19.31
CA GLU A 535 19.51 -23.48 18.87
C GLU A 535 18.03 -23.74 19.13
N GLU A 536 17.29 -22.74 19.61
CA GLU A 536 15.83 -22.76 19.64
C GLU A 536 15.26 -22.18 18.35
N LEU A 537 14.08 -22.67 17.96
CA LEU A 537 13.29 -22.13 16.85
C LEU A 537 12.45 -20.95 17.34
N ILE A 538 12.61 -19.79 16.70
CA ILE A 538 11.87 -18.58 16.99
C ILE A 538 10.93 -18.29 15.82
N VAL A 539 9.63 -18.21 16.10
CA VAL A 539 8.56 -18.05 15.11
C VAL A 539 7.82 -16.74 15.36
N GLY A 540 7.84 -15.85 14.36
CA GLY A 540 7.04 -14.63 14.35
C GLY A 540 5.82 -14.79 13.45
N ARG A 541 4.66 -14.33 13.93
CA ARG A 541 3.38 -14.45 13.23
C ARG A 541 2.76 -13.12 12.85
N ARG A 542 1.82 -13.18 11.91
CA ARG A 542 1.04 -12.04 11.42
C ARG A 542 0.04 -11.49 12.44
N ASP A 543 -0.41 -12.27 13.42
CA ASP A 543 -1.28 -11.72 14.49
C ASP A 543 -0.49 -11.11 15.65
N GLY A 544 0.84 -10.99 15.52
CA GLY A 544 1.73 -10.47 16.54
C GLY A 544 2.17 -11.47 17.59
N THR A 545 1.77 -12.74 17.46
CA THR A 545 2.25 -13.81 18.33
C THR A 545 3.69 -14.16 18.00
N LEU A 546 4.56 -14.14 19.03
CA LEU A 546 5.90 -14.69 19.01
C LEU A 546 5.91 -16.00 19.78
N GLN A 547 6.48 -17.05 19.20
CA GLN A 547 6.66 -18.35 19.85
C GLN A 547 8.12 -18.77 19.79
N VAL A 548 8.57 -19.43 20.85
CA VAL A 548 9.89 -20.06 20.92
C VAL A 548 9.72 -21.54 21.21
N PHE A 549 10.39 -22.38 20.44
CA PHE A 549 10.37 -23.83 20.57
C PHE A 549 11.78 -24.36 20.81
N ALA A 550 11.94 -25.17 21.85
CA ALA A 550 13.13 -25.97 22.03
C ALA A 550 13.11 -27.13 21.02
N MET A 551 14.18 -27.29 20.25
CA MET A 551 14.36 -28.36 19.28
C MET A 551 15.13 -29.51 19.94
N ASN A 552 14.41 -30.54 20.39
CA ASN A 552 15.03 -31.71 20.99
C ASN A 552 15.46 -32.67 19.88
N SER A 553 16.76 -32.79 19.69
CA SER A 553 17.38 -33.80 18.84
C SER A 553 18.11 -34.80 19.72
N ASP A 554 17.41 -35.77 20.30
CA ASP A 554 18.09 -36.90 20.93
C ASP A 554 18.74 -37.75 19.84
N GLU A 555 20.01 -38.15 20.04
CA GLU A 555 20.80 -38.93 19.05
C GLU A 555 20.15 -40.29 18.66
N TYR A 556 19.10 -40.72 19.39
CA TYR A 556 18.36 -41.96 19.17
C TYR A 556 16.94 -41.76 18.61
N GLN A 557 16.48 -40.51 18.43
CA GLN A 557 15.18 -40.20 17.82
C GLN A 557 15.33 -39.92 16.32
N PHE A 558 14.44 -40.50 15.51
CA PHE A 558 14.39 -40.25 14.06
C PHE A 558 13.65 -38.94 13.72
N GLU A 559 12.90 -38.38 14.68
CA GLU A 559 12.07 -37.18 14.55
C GLU A 559 12.54 -36.15 15.59
N MET A 560 12.70 -34.90 15.16
CA MET A 560 12.99 -33.73 15.97
C MET A 560 11.71 -33.24 16.67
N GLU A 561 11.58 -33.57 17.95
CA GLU A 561 10.46 -33.07 18.76
C GLU A 561 10.67 -31.59 19.10
N CYS A 562 9.68 -30.75 18.75
CA CYS A 562 9.66 -29.34 19.11
C CYS A 562 8.70 -29.10 20.28
N THR A 563 9.20 -28.50 21.36
CA THR A 563 8.38 -28.14 22.53
C THR A 563 8.32 -26.64 22.70
N GLN A 564 7.11 -26.08 22.78
CA GLN A 564 6.94 -24.64 22.99
C GLN A 564 7.39 -24.26 24.41
N ILE A 565 8.36 -23.35 24.51
CA ILE A 565 8.89 -22.86 25.79
C ILE A 565 8.47 -21.42 26.11
N TYR A 566 8.05 -20.65 25.10
CA TYR A 566 7.57 -19.27 25.30
C TYR A 566 6.54 -18.87 24.24
N ARG A 567 5.56 -18.06 24.65
CA ARG A 567 4.52 -17.47 23.79
C ARG A 567 4.08 -16.13 24.34
N GLU A 568 4.10 -15.09 23.51
CA GLU A 568 3.56 -13.77 23.86
C GLU A 568 3.01 -13.08 22.59
N ASN A 569 2.00 -12.23 22.73
CA ASN A 569 1.39 -11.50 21.61
C ASN A 569 1.58 -9.99 21.79
N PHE A 570 2.08 -9.34 20.74
CA PHE A 570 2.42 -7.91 20.74
C PHE A 570 1.41 -7.01 19.99
N ASN A 571 0.24 -7.54 19.64
CA ASN A 571 -0.90 -6.86 19.00
C ASN A 571 -0.60 -6.21 17.65
N GLU A 572 0.45 -6.64 16.96
CA GLU A 572 0.86 -6.13 15.65
C GLU A 572 1.70 -7.16 14.90
N SER A 573 1.57 -7.27 13.57
CA SER A 573 2.35 -8.25 12.79
C SER A 573 3.84 -8.13 13.08
N ILE A 574 4.48 -9.27 13.37
CA ILE A 574 5.93 -9.34 13.46
C ILE A 574 6.48 -9.38 12.04
N SER A 575 7.28 -8.39 11.65
CA SER A 575 7.85 -8.30 10.30
C SER A 575 9.22 -8.98 10.23
N ALA A 576 10.04 -8.83 11.26
CA ALA A 576 11.35 -9.48 11.32
C ALA A 576 11.73 -9.80 12.76
N LEU A 577 12.52 -10.84 12.94
CA LEU A 577 13.12 -11.20 14.22
C LEU A 577 14.53 -11.75 14.03
N GLN A 578 15.36 -11.60 15.05
CA GLN A 578 16.71 -12.16 15.15
C GLN A 578 17.04 -12.46 16.61
N GLY A 579 17.69 -13.59 16.87
CA GLY A 579 18.35 -13.82 18.16
C GLY A 579 19.75 -13.19 18.17
N GLY A 580 20.14 -12.61 19.30
CA GLY A 580 21.42 -11.92 19.44
C GLY A 580 21.66 -11.33 20.83
N CYS A 581 22.51 -10.31 20.91
CA CYS A 581 22.80 -9.56 22.13
C CYS A 581 22.91 -8.07 21.77
N VAL A 582 21.89 -7.24 22.09
CA VAL A 582 21.85 -5.82 21.67
C VAL A 582 21.81 -4.86 22.86
N GLY A 583 20.90 -5.08 23.82
CA GLY A 583 20.72 -4.24 24.99
C GLY A 583 21.86 -4.37 25.99
N ALA A 584 21.90 -5.51 26.70
CA ALA A 584 22.90 -5.77 27.74
C ALA A 584 23.92 -6.83 27.31
N THR A 585 25.21 -6.54 27.50
CA THR A 585 26.28 -7.50 27.22
C THR A 585 26.10 -8.77 28.06
N ASN A 586 26.38 -9.93 27.47
CA ASN A 586 26.23 -11.26 28.06
C ASN A 586 24.81 -11.80 28.26
N TYR A 587 23.79 -11.01 27.96
CA TYR A 587 22.41 -11.47 27.95
C TYR A 587 21.93 -11.65 26.51
N THR A 588 21.40 -12.82 26.22
CA THR A 588 20.77 -13.14 24.94
C THR A 588 19.41 -12.47 24.86
N GLU A 589 19.06 -12.03 23.66
CA GLU A 589 17.84 -11.30 23.38
C GLU A 589 17.23 -11.77 22.06
N ILE A 590 15.90 -11.78 22.00
CA ILE A 590 15.18 -11.85 20.73
C ILE A 590 14.83 -10.43 20.32
N VAL A 591 15.47 -9.93 19.28
CA VAL A 591 15.19 -8.62 18.70
C VAL A 591 14.04 -8.76 17.71
N VAL A 592 12.96 -8.04 17.95
CA VAL A 592 11.71 -8.13 17.20
C VAL A 592 11.43 -6.77 16.55
N CYS A 593 11.00 -6.80 15.30
CA CYS A 593 10.49 -5.64 14.56
C CYS A 593 9.05 -5.88 14.13
N THR A 594 8.14 -4.98 14.48
CA THR A 594 6.73 -5.02 14.06
C THR A 594 6.49 -4.29 12.74
N TYR A 595 5.28 -4.43 12.19
CA TYR A 595 4.88 -3.80 10.94
C TYR A 595 4.95 -2.27 10.96
N SER A 596 4.53 -1.58 12.03
CA SER A 596 4.70 -0.11 12.17
C SER A 596 6.14 0.34 12.47
N GLY A 597 7.10 -0.59 12.55
CA GLY A 597 8.50 -0.27 12.82
C GLY A 597 8.86 -0.18 14.30
N ARG A 598 8.04 -0.72 15.23
CA ARG A 598 8.46 -0.85 16.63
C ARG A 598 9.52 -1.93 16.74
N ILE A 599 10.68 -1.57 17.31
CA ILE A 599 11.78 -2.48 17.57
C ILE A 599 11.93 -2.65 19.09
N PHE A 600 11.90 -3.89 19.56
CA PHE A 600 12.10 -4.20 20.98
C PHE A 600 12.87 -5.51 21.14
N GLY A 601 13.49 -5.70 22.31
CA GLY A 601 14.24 -6.91 22.66
C GLY A 601 13.58 -7.66 23.81
N LEU A 602 13.41 -8.97 23.66
CA LEU A 602 13.02 -9.87 24.74
C LEU A 602 14.29 -10.46 25.35
N THR A 603 14.70 -9.97 26.51
CA THR A 603 16.00 -10.28 27.13
C THR A 603 15.90 -11.40 28.17
N THR A 604 16.96 -12.21 28.27
CA THR A 604 17.16 -13.18 29.37
C THR A 604 17.64 -12.52 30.67
N GLN A 605 17.95 -11.22 30.66
CA GLN A 605 18.30 -10.50 31.86
C GLN A 605 17.11 -10.39 32.83
N CYS A 606 17.27 -10.88 34.06
CA CYS A 606 16.28 -10.67 35.12
C CYS A 606 16.25 -9.20 35.56
N ILE A 607 15.28 -8.44 35.05
CA ILE A 607 15.03 -7.06 35.48
C ILE A 607 14.05 -7.11 36.66
N SER A 608 14.56 -7.24 37.90
CA SER A 608 13.69 -7.24 39.08
C SER A 608 12.99 -5.87 39.23
N LYS A 609 11.67 -5.83 39.09
CA LYS A 609 10.87 -4.68 39.52
C LYS A 609 10.81 -4.69 41.06
N SER A 610 11.53 -3.79 41.72
CA SER A 610 11.35 -3.55 43.16
C SER A 610 10.00 -2.87 43.40
N LEU A 611 8.95 -3.66 43.57
CA LEU A 611 7.66 -3.22 44.09
C LEU A 611 7.47 -3.89 45.45
N GLY A 612 7.88 -3.18 46.52
CA GLY A 612 7.62 -3.49 47.93
C GLY A 612 8.70 -4.32 48.65
N ASP A 613 9.47 -3.71 49.56
CA ASP A 613 9.24 -3.85 51.01
C ASP A 613 10.28 -3.01 51.81
N ASN A 614 9.82 -2.35 52.87
CA ASN A 614 10.67 -1.66 53.84
C ASN A 614 11.29 -2.71 54.76
N GLY A 615 12.44 -3.27 54.40
CA GLY A 615 13.15 -4.27 55.21
C GLY A 615 14.65 -4.16 55.04
N THR A 616 15.34 -3.81 56.12
CA THR A 616 16.80 -3.77 56.22
C THR A 616 17.43 -5.14 55.91
N SER A 617 18.15 -5.27 54.80
CA SER A 617 19.38 -6.06 54.73
C SER A 617 20.13 -5.76 53.43
N ALA A 618 21.44 -5.63 53.56
CA ALA A 618 22.34 -5.15 52.55
C ALA A 618 22.80 -6.28 51.64
N GLU A 619 22.56 -6.15 50.33
CA GLU A 619 23.48 -6.57 49.27
C GLU A 619 23.13 -5.75 48.02
N LYS A 620 23.88 -4.67 47.79
CA LYS A 620 23.76 -3.80 46.62
C LYS A 620 24.37 -4.52 45.41
N SER A 621 23.55 -5.21 44.63
CA SER A 621 23.88 -5.54 43.24
C SER A 621 23.63 -4.31 42.35
N ALA A 622 24.58 -4.02 41.47
CA ALA A 622 24.63 -2.81 40.66
C ALA A 622 23.58 -2.85 39.53
N GLY A 623 22.40 -2.30 39.81
CA GLY A 623 21.39 -1.94 38.81
C GLY A 623 20.54 -0.82 39.37
N THR A 624 20.88 0.43 39.05
CA THR A 624 20.05 1.59 39.39
C THR A 624 18.64 1.40 38.85
N PRO A 625 17.58 1.59 39.65
CA PRO A 625 16.21 1.55 39.14
C PRO A 625 16.06 2.64 38.08
N ILE A 626 15.66 2.25 36.88
CA ILE A 626 15.41 3.14 35.74
C ILE A 626 14.48 4.26 36.21
N ASP A 627 14.91 5.52 36.00
CA ASP A 627 14.17 6.74 36.31
C ASP A 627 12.96 6.89 35.38
N SER A 628 12.00 5.98 35.56
CA SER A 628 10.80 5.83 34.74
C SER A 628 9.93 7.09 34.82
N SER A 629 10.04 7.82 35.93
CA SER A 629 9.41 9.13 36.13
C SER A 629 10.00 10.19 35.20
N ALA A 630 11.33 10.31 35.11
CA ALA A 630 11.99 11.25 34.21
C ALA A 630 11.75 10.93 32.73
N LYS A 631 11.72 9.64 32.35
CA LYS A 631 11.34 9.22 30.98
C LYS A 631 9.88 9.59 30.66
N LEU A 632 8.96 9.35 31.60
CA LEU A 632 7.54 9.71 31.44
C LEU A 632 7.33 11.22 31.32
N GLN A 633 8.06 12.03 32.11
CA GLN A 633 8.02 13.48 32.01
C GLN A 633 8.51 14.00 30.66
N ARG A 634 9.60 13.42 30.12
CA ARG A 634 10.09 13.75 28.76
C ARG A 634 9.04 13.46 27.69
N ILE A 635 8.44 12.27 27.70
CA ILE A 635 7.40 11.90 26.72
C ILE A 635 6.18 12.83 26.83
N ARG A 636 5.77 13.22 28.04
CA ARG A 636 4.67 14.17 28.23
C ARG A 636 4.97 15.56 27.66
N ALA A 637 6.20 16.04 27.84
CA ALA A 637 6.64 17.31 27.27
C ALA A 637 6.64 17.26 25.74
N GLU A 638 7.18 16.18 25.16
CA GLU A 638 7.21 15.94 23.72
C GLU A 638 5.79 15.87 23.12
N ILE A 639 4.86 15.15 23.76
CA ILE A 639 3.45 15.11 23.34
C ILE A 639 2.85 16.52 23.32
N TYR A 640 3.09 17.31 24.37
CA TYR A 640 2.55 18.68 24.46
C TYR A 640 3.10 19.59 23.36
N GLU A 641 4.39 19.50 23.03
CA GLU A 641 5.03 20.25 21.95
C GLU A 641 4.49 19.82 20.57
N LEU A 642 4.33 18.52 20.33
CA LEU A 642 3.76 17.97 19.10
C LEU A 642 2.29 18.37 18.94
N GLU A 643 1.48 18.34 20.01
CA GLU A 643 0.08 18.78 19.99
C GLU A 643 -0.04 20.25 19.57
N GLN A 644 0.82 21.13 20.09
CA GLN A 644 0.84 22.53 19.68
C GLN A 644 1.24 22.72 18.22
N THR A 645 2.25 21.97 17.77
CA THR A 645 2.75 22.04 16.40
C THR A 645 1.69 21.56 15.41
N ILE A 646 1.05 20.43 15.70
CA ILE A 646 -0.07 19.89 14.91
C ILE A 646 -1.25 20.86 14.88
N ALA A 647 -1.58 21.52 15.99
CA ALA A 647 -2.67 22.50 16.03
C ALA A 647 -2.41 23.68 15.08
N LYS A 648 -1.18 24.23 15.12
CA LYS A 648 -0.75 25.33 14.23
C LYS A 648 -0.78 24.91 12.76
N GLU A 649 -0.24 23.74 12.42
CA GLU A 649 -0.23 23.25 11.04
C GLU A 649 -1.63 22.87 10.53
N ARG A 650 -2.53 22.40 11.40
CA ARG A 650 -3.95 22.19 11.04
C ARG A 650 -4.66 23.50 10.71
N GLU A 651 -4.45 24.55 11.51
CA GLU A 651 -4.99 25.88 11.23
C GLU A 651 -4.44 26.41 9.90
N ARG A 652 -3.13 26.28 9.67
CA ARG A 652 -2.47 26.64 8.42
C ARG A 652 -3.03 25.89 7.21
N TYR A 653 -3.23 24.57 7.34
CA TYR A 653 -3.83 23.73 6.30
C TYR A 653 -5.27 24.16 5.99
N GLN A 654 -6.07 24.45 7.03
CA GLN A 654 -7.45 24.91 6.87
C GLN A 654 -7.53 26.27 6.16
N LEU A 655 -6.70 27.23 6.57
CA LEU A 655 -6.60 28.55 5.93
C LEU A 655 -6.14 28.42 4.46
N SER A 656 -5.18 27.54 4.18
CA SER A 656 -4.67 27.31 2.83
C SER A 656 -5.72 26.67 1.91
N THR A 657 -6.59 25.82 2.46
CA THR A 657 -7.70 25.20 1.72
C THR A 657 -8.84 26.20 1.44
N GLN A 658 -8.99 27.25 2.26
CA GLN A 658 -10.00 28.30 2.09
C GLN A 658 -9.53 29.42 1.14
N ALA A 659 -8.23 29.63 1.00
CA ALA A 659 -7.69 30.57 0.03
C ALA A 659 -7.95 30.04 -1.39
N LEU A 660 -8.52 30.88 -2.29
CA LEU A 660 -8.74 30.64 -3.74
C LEU A 660 -7.46 30.32 -4.56
N SER A 661 -6.35 30.01 -3.89
CA SER A 661 -5.13 29.49 -4.50
C SER A 661 -5.37 28.10 -5.10
N SER A 662 -4.73 27.80 -6.23
CA SER A 662 -4.81 26.49 -6.92
C SER A 662 -4.09 25.35 -6.17
N GLY A 663 -4.02 25.40 -4.84
CA GLY A 663 -3.36 24.40 -4.01
C GLY A 663 -4.17 23.10 -4.02
N LEU A 664 -3.49 21.98 -4.29
CA LEU A 664 -4.09 20.64 -4.21
C LEU A 664 -3.87 20.07 -2.81
N SER A 665 -4.92 19.58 -2.17
CA SER A 665 -4.81 18.80 -0.94
C SER A 665 -4.13 17.46 -1.22
N ALA A 666 -2.97 17.24 -0.60
CA ALA A 666 -2.29 15.96 -0.66
C ALA A 666 -2.97 14.95 0.28
N ILE A 667 -3.16 13.71 -0.19
CA ILE A 667 -3.72 12.61 0.59
C ILE A 667 -2.56 11.69 0.99
N PRO A 668 -2.42 11.33 2.29
CA PRO A 668 -1.39 10.39 2.71
C PRO A 668 -1.68 9.00 2.12
N MET A 669 -0.74 8.47 1.35
CA MET A 669 -0.86 7.15 0.74
C MET A 669 -0.26 6.08 1.65
N LEU A 670 -1.11 5.44 2.44
CA LEU A 670 -0.66 4.38 3.34
C LEU A 670 -0.39 3.07 2.58
N PRO A 671 0.66 2.33 2.96
CA PRO A 671 0.83 0.95 2.52
C PRO A 671 -0.20 0.05 3.23
N ILE A 672 -1.00 -0.67 2.45
CA ILE A 672 -1.91 -1.71 2.93
C ILE A 672 -1.24 -3.06 2.71
N ASN A 673 -1.05 -3.80 3.79
CA ASN A 673 -0.66 -5.20 3.80
C ASN A 673 -1.93 -6.07 3.84
N ASP A 674 -2.37 -6.55 2.68
CA ASP A 674 -3.57 -7.37 2.52
C ASP A 674 -3.25 -8.82 2.13
N SER A 675 -4.07 -9.76 2.61
CA SER A 675 -4.04 -11.15 2.15
C SER A 675 -5.44 -11.71 1.98
N PHE A 676 -5.67 -12.36 0.85
CA PHE A 676 -6.96 -12.93 0.47
C PHE A 676 -6.80 -14.42 0.17
N VAL A 677 -7.15 -15.28 1.13
CA VAL A 677 -6.84 -16.71 1.07
C VAL A 677 -8.09 -17.56 1.30
N LEU A 678 -8.25 -18.61 0.50
CA LEU A 678 -9.27 -19.64 0.71
C LEU A 678 -8.76 -20.69 1.72
N SER A 679 -9.48 -20.82 2.82
CA SER A 679 -9.24 -21.84 3.85
C SER A 679 -9.71 -23.21 3.36
N LYS A 680 -8.84 -24.22 3.50
CA LYS A 680 -9.13 -25.62 3.13
C LYS A 680 -10.08 -26.30 4.12
N ASP A 681 -10.05 -25.91 5.39
CA ASP A 681 -10.72 -26.63 6.47
C ASP A 681 -12.24 -26.40 6.52
N ASP A 682 -12.66 -25.17 6.23
CA ASP A 682 -14.05 -24.76 6.37
C ASP A 682 -14.63 -24.10 5.10
N ALA A 683 -13.84 -24.08 4.02
CA ALA A 683 -14.22 -23.52 2.73
C ALA A 683 -14.77 -22.09 2.86
N THR A 684 -14.01 -21.25 3.58
CA THR A 684 -14.25 -19.82 3.80
C THR A 684 -13.07 -19.00 3.27
N PHE A 685 -13.33 -17.77 2.86
CA PHE A 685 -12.29 -16.81 2.55
C PHE A 685 -11.92 -16.04 3.81
N LEU A 686 -10.61 -15.90 4.04
CA LEU A 686 -10.04 -15.01 5.04
C LEU A 686 -9.38 -13.83 4.32
N LEU A 687 -9.94 -12.64 4.54
CA LEU A 687 -9.34 -11.37 4.15
C LEU A 687 -8.72 -10.72 5.38
N SER A 688 -7.40 -10.66 5.42
CA SER A 688 -6.66 -9.88 6.43
C SER A 688 -6.22 -8.55 5.83
N LEU A 689 -6.42 -7.48 6.58
CA LEU A 689 -6.00 -6.13 6.22
C LEU A 689 -5.16 -5.55 7.35
N GLU A 690 -4.02 -4.96 7.03
CA GLU A 690 -3.17 -4.29 7.99
C GLU A 690 -2.59 -3.00 7.38
N ILE A 691 -2.62 -1.91 8.17
CA ILE A 691 -2.08 -0.60 7.83
C ILE A 691 -1.22 -0.09 9.00
N PRO A 692 -0.22 0.77 8.76
CA PRO A 692 0.73 1.16 9.82
C PRO A 692 0.10 2.02 10.92
N THR A 693 -1.11 2.52 10.69
CA THR A 693 -1.88 3.34 11.63
C THR A 693 -3.18 2.67 12.01
N PRO A 694 -3.78 2.98 13.16
CA PRO A 694 -5.04 2.36 13.57
C PRO A 694 -6.14 2.53 12.53
N ILE A 695 -6.89 1.47 12.28
CA ILE A 695 -8.06 1.49 11.40
C ILE A 695 -9.22 2.10 12.16
N GLU A 696 -9.94 3.03 11.55
CA GLU A 696 -11.17 3.59 12.13
C GLU A 696 -12.39 2.79 11.66
N HIS A 697 -12.56 2.70 10.33
CA HIS A 697 -13.66 1.98 9.70
C HIS A 697 -13.19 1.18 8.48
N VAL A 698 -13.82 0.03 8.26
CA VAL A 698 -13.73 -0.72 7.02
C VAL A 698 -15.14 -0.91 6.45
N LEU A 699 -15.39 -0.36 5.26
CA LEU A 699 -16.66 -0.56 4.55
C LEU A 699 -16.49 -1.65 3.50
N LEU A 700 -17.45 -2.57 3.45
CA LEU A 700 -17.53 -3.64 2.48
C LEU A 700 -18.71 -3.39 1.56
N GLN A 701 -18.46 -3.41 0.26
CA GLN A 701 -19.47 -3.44 -0.78
C GLN A 701 -19.21 -4.64 -1.68
N CYS A 702 -20.23 -5.45 -1.94
CA CYS A 702 -20.11 -6.59 -2.84
C CYS A 702 -21.33 -6.66 -3.75
N ASP A 703 -21.10 -6.95 -5.03
CA ASP A 703 -22.15 -7.22 -6.03
C ASP A 703 -22.54 -8.72 -6.09
N ALA A 704 -21.73 -9.61 -5.52
CA ALA A 704 -22.05 -11.03 -5.32
C ALA A 704 -22.58 -11.32 -3.92
N PRO A 705 -23.54 -12.26 -3.76
CA PRO A 705 -23.99 -12.71 -2.46
C PRO A 705 -22.87 -13.41 -1.70
N ILE A 706 -22.49 -12.84 -0.56
CA ILE A 706 -21.54 -13.43 0.39
C ILE A 706 -22.10 -13.38 1.80
N THR A 707 -21.71 -14.34 2.62
CA THR A 707 -22.11 -14.40 4.04
C THR A 707 -20.90 -14.09 4.91
N LEU A 708 -20.92 -12.95 5.61
CA LEU A 708 -19.90 -12.60 6.59
C LEU A 708 -20.03 -13.49 7.83
N LEU A 709 -18.89 -13.90 8.38
CA LEU A 709 -18.79 -14.71 9.59
C LEU A 709 -18.06 -13.93 10.67
N ASP A 710 -18.49 -14.11 11.92
CA ASP A 710 -17.80 -13.54 13.07
C ASP A 710 -16.42 -14.19 13.26
N VAL A 711 -15.45 -13.35 13.59
CA VAL A 711 -14.09 -13.76 13.96
C VAL A 711 -13.94 -13.42 15.43
N GLU A 712 -13.73 -14.43 16.28
CA GLU A 712 -13.73 -14.25 17.75
C GLU A 712 -12.69 -13.24 18.25
N LYS A 713 -11.55 -13.14 17.56
CA LYS A 713 -10.48 -12.16 17.87
C LYS A 713 -10.82 -10.73 17.42
N ASN A 714 -11.86 -10.54 16.61
CA ASN A 714 -12.21 -9.23 16.06
C ASN A 714 -13.09 -8.45 17.05
N THR A 715 -12.63 -7.28 17.45
CA THR A 715 -13.35 -6.39 18.39
C THR A 715 -14.16 -5.30 17.67
N ALA A 716 -14.17 -5.30 16.34
CA ALA A 716 -14.93 -4.35 15.56
C ALA A 716 -16.44 -4.64 15.65
N VAL A 717 -17.22 -3.56 15.69
CA VAL A 717 -18.68 -3.65 15.62
C VAL A 717 -19.10 -3.68 14.16
N VAL A 718 -19.88 -4.68 13.78
CA VAL A 718 -20.41 -4.85 12.42
C VAL A 718 -21.81 -4.27 12.32
N SER A 719 -22.06 -3.49 11.28
CA SER A 719 -23.41 -3.08 10.88
C SER A 719 -23.67 -3.43 9.42
N PHE A 720 -24.86 -3.97 9.16
CA PHE A 720 -25.33 -4.29 7.81
C PHE A 720 -26.28 -3.18 7.34
N SER A 721 -26.04 -2.67 6.14
CA SER A 721 -26.95 -1.72 5.50
C SER A 721 -27.83 -2.44 4.49
N GLU A 722 -29.09 -2.03 4.41
CA GLU A 722 -30.00 -2.55 3.38
C GLU A 722 -29.47 -2.20 1.99
N CYS A 723 -29.46 -3.19 1.10
CA CYS A 723 -29.02 -3.01 -0.27
C CYS A 723 -30.21 -2.57 -1.14
N ASP A 724 -30.07 -1.43 -1.81
CA ASP A 724 -31.04 -1.02 -2.83
C ASP A 724 -31.01 -1.98 -4.02
N LYS A 725 -32.18 -2.47 -4.44
CA LYS A 725 -32.34 -3.42 -5.55
C LYS A 725 -31.81 -2.87 -6.88
N LEU A 726 -31.79 -1.56 -7.05
CA LEU A 726 -31.30 -0.91 -8.28
C LEU A 726 -29.77 -0.71 -8.30
N SER A 727 -29.13 -0.75 -7.13
CA SER A 727 -27.69 -0.48 -7.00
C SER A 727 -26.80 -1.61 -7.51
N GLY A 728 -27.34 -2.82 -7.66
CA GLY A 728 -26.57 -4.03 -7.98
C GLY A 728 -25.74 -4.58 -6.82
N ASN A 729 -25.86 -3.99 -5.62
CA ASN A 729 -25.17 -4.47 -4.42
C ASN A 729 -25.93 -5.67 -3.82
N SER A 730 -25.20 -6.72 -3.50
CA SER A 730 -25.67 -7.88 -2.74
C SER A 730 -25.28 -7.80 -1.25
N LEU A 731 -24.25 -7.00 -0.91
CA LEU A 731 -23.83 -6.75 0.47
C LEU A 731 -23.35 -5.31 0.63
N LEU A 732 -23.79 -4.67 1.72
CA LEU A 732 -23.20 -3.47 2.29
C LEU A 732 -22.99 -3.69 3.79
N ALA A 733 -21.74 -3.64 4.25
CA ALA A 733 -21.41 -3.80 5.66
C ALA A 733 -20.34 -2.79 6.11
N SER A 734 -20.38 -2.40 7.37
CA SER A 734 -19.41 -1.50 7.99
C SER A 734 -18.85 -2.14 9.25
N TYR A 735 -17.53 -2.22 9.32
CA TYR A 735 -16.78 -2.62 10.51
C TYR A 735 -16.18 -1.38 11.15
N ARG A 736 -16.63 -1.04 12.36
CA ARG A 736 -16.07 0.05 13.16
C ARG A 736 -15.14 -0.52 14.23
N CYS A 737 -13.85 -0.20 14.13
CA CYS A 737 -12.87 -0.64 15.11
C CYS A 737 -12.99 0.21 16.37
N GLN A 738 -13.25 -0.42 17.52
CA GLN A 738 -13.40 0.29 18.81
C GLN A 738 -12.05 0.50 19.50
N LEU A 739 -11.11 -0.39 19.24
CA LEU A 739 -9.74 -0.32 19.74
C LEU A 739 -8.83 0.25 18.65
N ASN A 740 -7.69 0.81 19.07
CA ASN A 740 -6.64 1.25 18.15
C ASN A 740 -5.91 0.03 17.54
N THR A 741 -6.58 -0.64 16.61
CA THR A 741 -6.06 -1.83 15.92
C THR A 741 -5.58 -1.46 14.53
N ASN A 742 -4.35 -1.82 14.22
CA ASN A 742 -3.75 -1.63 12.89
C ASN A 742 -4.21 -2.71 11.89
N ARG A 743 -4.85 -3.77 12.37
CA ARG A 743 -5.20 -4.99 11.63
C ARG A 743 -6.64 -5.39 11.86
N ILE A 744 -7.28 -5.92 10.82
CA ILE A 744 -8.60 -6.55 10.90
C ILE A 744 -8.65 -7.81 10.02
N ASP A 745 -9.27 -8.86 10.55
CA ASP A 745 -9.57 -10.09 9.84
C ASP A 745 -11.07 -10.18 9.54
N LEU A 746 -11.38 -10.44 8.28
CA LEU A 746 -12.74 -10.56 7.77
C LEU A 746 -12.90 -11.95 7.17
N LYS A 747 -13.81 -12.73 7.74
CA LYS A 747 -14.08 -14.09 7.29
C LYS A 747 -15.43 -14.14 6.60
N PHE A 748 -15.52 -14.77 5.44
CA PHE A 748 -16.79 -14.85 4.72
C PHE A 748 -16.89 -16.09 3.83
N ARG A 749 -18.12 -16.44 3.46
CA ARG A 749 -18.44 -17.54 2.55
C ARG A 749 -18.94 -16.99 1.22
N THR A 750 -18.52 -17.65 0.15
CA THR A 750 -19.03 -17.45 -1.21
C THR A 750 -20.02 -18.55 -1.57
N ILE A 751 -20.82 -18.29 -2.60
CA ILE A 751 -21.71 -19.27 -3.22
C ILE A 751 -21.12 -19.59 -4.59
N GLU A 752 -20.88 -20.87 -4.86
CA GLU A 752 -20.32 -21.30 -6.14
C GLU A 752 -21.26 -20.91 -7.29
N GLY A 753 -20.71 -20.45 -8.41
CA GLY A 753 -21.46 -19.91 -9.55
C GLY A 753 -21.81 -18.43 -9.45
N GLN A 754 -21.77 -17.83 -8.26
CA GLN A 754 -22.03 -16.40 -8.05
C GLN A 754 -20.72 -15.61 -8.02
N SER A 755 -20.38 -15.01 -9.17
CA SER A 755 -19.15 -14.21 -9.32
C SER A 755 -19.40 -12.71 -9.12
N GLY A 756 -18.40 -11.99 -8.63
CA GLY A 756 -18.48 -10.55 -8.40
C GLY A 756 -17.17 -9.92 -7.95
N THR A 757 -17.23 -8.69 -7.44
CA THR A 757 -16.12 -7.94 -6.86
C THR A 757 -16.49 -7.48 -5.45
N LEU A 758 -15.69 -7.90 -4.48
CA LEU A 758 -15.69 -7.35 -3.13
C LEU A 758 -14.83 -6.08 -3.11
N GLN A 759 -15.46 -4.94 -2.90
CA GLN A 759 -14.82 -3.66 -2.68
C GLN A 759 -14.67 -3.40 -1.19
N VAL A 760 -13.47 -3.00 -0.78
CA VAL A 760 -13.10 -2.78 0.61
C VAL A 760 -12.49 -1.40 0.77
N TYR A 761 -13.17 -0.56 1.51
CA TYR A 761 -12.82 0.84 1.75
C TYR A 761 -12.21 0.94 3.15
N ILE A 762 -10.93 1.27 3.23
CA ILE A 762 -10.16 1.28 4.47
C ILE A 762 -9.89 2.73 4.86
N THR A 763 -10.40 3.12 6.03
CA THR A 763 -10.25 4.48 6.56
C THR A 763 -9.34 4.44 7.79
N PRO A 764 -8.10 4.96 7.71
CA PRO A 764 -7.22 5.07 8.85
C PRO A 764 -7.67 6.17 9.82
N ASN A 765 -7.25 6.04 11.08
CA ASN A 765 -7.41 7.07 12.08
C ASN A 765 -6.32 8.16 11.94
N LEU A 766 -6.34 8.86 10.80
CA LEU A 766 -5.40 9.95 10.46
C LEU A 766 -6.13 11.25 10.09
N GLN A 767 -5.39 12.36 10.11
CA GLN A 767 -5.84 13.67 9.62
C GLN A 767 -4.82 14.20 8.58
N PRO A 768 -5.24 14.61 7.37
CA PRO A 768 -6.61 14.59 6.86
C PRO A 768 -7.16 13.16 6.73
N LYS A 769 -8.46 13.00 6.95
CA LYS A 769 -9.14 11.72 6.73
C LYS A 769 -9.02 11.33 5.26
N CYS A 770 -8.65 10.09 5.03
CA CYS A 770 -8.55 9.52 3.71
C CYS A 770 -9.20 8.14 3.69
N CYS A 771 -9.49 7.63 2.51
CA CYS A 771 -10.02 6.28 2.34
C CYS A 771 -9.31 5.64 1.16
N GLN A 772 -8.84 4.41 1.34
CA GLN A 772 -8.20 3.63 0.28
C GLN A 772 -9.10 2.47 -0.11
N LEU A 773 -9.35 2.33 -1.41
CA LEU A 773 -10.18 1.27 -1.98
C LEU A 773 -9.30 0.10 -2.46
N LYS A 774 -9.61 -1.10 -1.97
CA LYS A 774 -9.11 -2.39 -2.49
C LYS A 774 -10.24 -3.18 -3.14
N ARG A 775 -9.93 -3.94 -4.18
CA ARG A 775 -10.91 -4.74 -4.94
C ARG A 775 -10.46 -6.18 -5.03
N TYR A 776 -11.30 -7.11 -4.58
CA TYR A 776 -11.03 -8.54 -4.59
C TYR A 776 -12.06 -9.26 -5.47
N PRO A 777 -11.63 -9.96 -6.54
CA PRO A 777 -12.55 -10.67 -7.42
C PRO A 777 -13.02 -11.98 -6.78
N ILE A 778 -14.33 -12.16 -6.67
CA ILE A 778 -14.97 -13.43 -6.33
C ILE A 778 -15.20 -14.20 -7.64
N LYS A 779 -14.47 -15.31 -7.78
CA LYS A 779 -14.48 -16.13 -9.00
C LYS A 779 -15.74 -17.01 -9.06
N PRO A 780 -16.28 -17.31 -10.26
CA PRO A 780 -17.39 -18.25 -10.43
C PRO A 780 -17.17 -19.59 -9.72
N LEU A 781 -15.99 -20.19 -9.88
CA LEU A 781 -15.59 -21.41 -9.22
C LEU A 781 -14.71 -21.12 -7.99
N SER A 782 -15.21 -20.27 -7.10
CA SER A 782 -14.47 -19.75 -5.94
C SER A 782 -13.96 -20.81 -4.97
N LEU A 783 -14.57 -21.99 -4.93
CA LEU A 783 -14.27 -23.04 -3.96
C LEU A 783 -13.36 -24.15 -4.53
N HIS A 784 -12.73 -23.92 -5.67
CA HIS A 784 -11.79 -24.84 -6.29
C HIS A 784 -10.34 -24.45 -5.97
N MET A 785 -9.53 -25.44 -5.60
CA MET A 785 -8.10 -25.29 -5.36
C MET A 785 -7.30 -26.19 -6.30
N ILE A 786 -6.13 -25.73 -6.74
CA ILE A 786 -5.26 -26.49 -7.64
C ILE A 786 -4.72 -27.75 -6.94
N VAL A 787 -4.62 -28.83 -7.71
CA VAL A 787 -4.00 -30.11 -7.31
C VAL A 787 -2.95 -30.44 -8.37
N HIS A 788 -1.70 -30.49 -7.96
CA HIS A 788 -0.56 -30.72 -8.86
C HIS A 788 -0.34 -32.23 -9.11
N ASN A 789 -0.44 -33.10 -8.09
CA ASN A 789 -0.40 -34.56 -8.22
C ASN A 789 -1.76 -35.20 -7.91
N ALA A 790 -2.61 -35.35 -8.94
CA ALA A 790 -3.84 -36.12 -8.81
C ALA A 790 -3.53 -37.64 -8.83
N THR A 791 -4.06 -38.39 -7.86
CA THR A 791 -3.89 -39.85 -7.84
C THR A 791 -4.76 -40.54 -8.89
N ASP A 792 -4.37 -41.74 -9.31
CA ASP A 792 -5.16 -42.53 -10.26
C ASP A 792 -6.59 -42.77 -9.76
N GLU A 793 -6.78 -42.96 -8.46
CA GLU A 793 -8.11 -43.08 -7.82
C GLU A 793 -8.96 -41.82 -7.99
N MET A 794 -8.37 -40.62 -7.88
CA MET A 794 -9.08 -39.36 -8.07
C MET A 794 -9.52 -39.17 -9.53
N LEU A 795 -8.69 -39.63 -10.47
CA LEU A 795 -8.94 -39.52 -11.91
C LEU A 795 -9.84 -40.64 -12.45
N ALA A 796 -9.96 -41.77 -11.76
CA ALA A 796 -10.80 -42.90 -12.13
C ALA A 796 -12.31 -42.69 -11.87
N ARG A 797 -12.67 -41.58 -11.20
CA ARG A 797 -14.08 -41.25 -10.91
C ARG A 797 -14.90 -41.04 -12.19
N PRO A 798 -16.22 -41.29 -12.17
CA PRO A 798 -17.08 -40.97 -13.30
C PRO A 798 -17.05 -39.45 -13.54
N MET A 799 -16.84 -39.03 -14.79
CA MET A 799 -16.73 -37.61 -15.16
C MET A 799 -17.81 -37.20 -16.17
N ASN A 800 -18.37 -36.02 -15.97
CA ASN A 800 -19.08 -35.25 -16.98
C ASN A 800 -18.05 -34.50 -17.82
N THR A 801 -18.29 -34.33 -19.12
CA THR A 801 -17.35 -33.67 -20.04
C THR A 801 -18.01 -32.52 -20.79
N LEU A 802 -17.34 -31.36 -20.81
CA LEU A 802 -17.66 -30.21 -21.65
C LEU A 802 -16.50 -29.97 -22.61
N THR A 803 -16.77 -30.01 -23.91
CA THR A 803 -15.79 -29.70 -24.95
C THR A 803 -16.21 -28.42 -25.67
N LEU A 804 -15.26 -27.51 -25.83
CA LEU A 804 -15.41 -26.24 -26.52
C LEU A 804 -14.44 -26.20 -27.70
N LYS A 805 -14.96 -25.93 -28.90
CA LYS A 805 -14.15 -25.69 -30.10
C LYS A 805 -14.50 -24.35 -30.70
N GLY A 806 -13.50 -23.61 -31.17
CA GLY A 806 -13.76 -22.30 -31.78
C GLY A 806 -12.49 -21.51 -32.07
N PRO A 807 -12.62 -20.30 -32.64
CA PRO A 807 -11.49 -19.47 -33.04
C PRO A 807 -10.97 -18.62 -31.87
N PHE A 808 -10.59 -19.25 -30.75
CA PHE A 808 -9.92 -18.59 -29.63
C PHE A 808 -8.44 -18.97 -29.55
N SER A 809 -7.61 -18.04 -29.12
CA SER A 809 -6.21 -18.31 -28.78
C SER A 809 -6.07 -19.01 -27.43
N GLN A 810 -4.94 -19.68 -27.21
CA GLN A 810 -4.64 -20.31 -25.92
C GLN A 810 -4.61 -19.28 -24.78
N ALA A 811 -4.07 -18.08 -25.03
CA ALA A 811 -4.03 -16.99 -24.06
C ALA A 811 -5.42 -16.47 -23.69
N GLU A 812 -6.36 -16.44 -24.64
CA GLU A 812 -7.75 -16.05 -24.36
C GLU A 812 -8.46 -17.07 -23.48
N MET A 813 -8.33 -18.36 -23.80
CA MET A 813 -8.89 -19.43 -22.96
C MET A 813 -8.28 -19.40 -21.56
N HIS A 814 -6.97 -19.23 -21.46
CA HIS A 814 -6.29 -19.10 -20.17
C HIS A 814 -6.79 -17.90 -19.36
N ASN A 815 -7.00 -16.74 -19.99
CA ASN A 815 -7.57 -15.58 -19.32
C ASN A 815 -9.02 -15.83 -18.86
N TRP A 816 -9.82 -16.58 -19.62
CA TRP A 816 -11.13 -17.01 -19.13
C TRP A 816 -11.01 -17.92 -17.91
N MET A 817 -10.02 -18.82 -17.90
CA MET A 817 -9.76 -19.72 -16.77
C MET A 817 -9.29 -18.96 -15.51
N ILE A 818 -8.35 -18.02 -15.62
CA ILE A 818 -7.91 -17.15 -14.51
C ILE A 818 -9.09 -16.37 -13.93
N ASN A 819 -10.08 -16.02 -14.75
CA ASN A 819 -11.27 -15.32 -14.32
C ASN A 819 -12.39 -16.24 -13.82
N SER A 820 -12.29 -17.55 -14.02
CA SER A 820 -13.27 -18.54 -13.56
C SER A 820 -12.83 -19.27 -12.28
N ILE A 821 -11.54 -19.56 -12.10
CA ILE A 821 -11.00 -20.39 -11.00
C ILE A 821 -9.87 -19.65 -10.25
N PRO A 822 -9.79 -19.74 -8.91
CA PRO A 822 -8.65 -19.25 -8.12
C PRO A 822 -7.32 -19.97 -8.42
N GLU A 823 -6.20 -19.39 -7.93
CA GLU A 823 -4.88 -20.03 -7.87
C GLU A 823 -4.29 -20.52 -9.21
N LEU A 824 -4.79 -20.02 -10.35
CA LEU A 824 -4.18 -20.24 -11.65
C LEU A 824 -3.00 -19.29 -11.88
N PRO A 825 -1.89 -19.76 -12.50
CA PRO A 825 -0.81 -18.90 -12.99
C PRO A 825 -1.36 -17.77 -13.87
N GLU A 826 -0.83 -16.55 -13.74
CA GLU A 826 -1.27 -15.41 -14.58
C GLU A 826 -0.80 -15.52 -16.03
N LYS A 827 0.31 -16.22 -16.26
CA LYS A 827 0.95 -16.36 -17.56
C LYS A 827 1.19 -17.82 -17.89
N LEU A 828 0.99 -18.15 -19.16
CA LEU A 828 1.39 -19.42 -19.74
C LEU A 828 2.82 -19.36 -20.24
N TYR A 829 3.60 -20.37 -19.90
CA TYR A 829 5.00 -20.49 -20.33
C TYR A 829 5.23 -21.71 -21.24
N GLU A 830 4.26 -22.64 -21.30
CA GLU A 830 4.34 -23.84 -22.13
C GLU A 830 3.60 -23.65 -23.46
N SER A 831 4.28 -24.00 -24.55
CA SER A 831 3.68 -24.06 -25.88
C SER A 831 2.93 -25.39 -26.04
N GLY A 832 1.62 -25.35 -26.23
CA GLY A 832 0.82 -26.56 -26.50
C GLY A 832 -0.51 -26.59 -25.76
N LYS A 833 -1.01 -27.79 -25.49
CA LYS A 833 -2.15 -27.97 -24.57
C LYS A 833 -1.62 -27.98 -23.14
N VAL A 834 -2.31 -27.26 -22.27
CA VAL A 834 -2.03 -27.25 -20.83
C VAL A 834 -3.12 -28.01 -20.09
N GLN A 835 -2.75 -28.65 -19.00
CA GLN A 835 -3.66 -29.39 -18.15
C GLN A 835 -3.52 -28.93 -16.69
N TYR A 836 -4.65 -28.60 -16.07
CA TYR A 836 -4.73 -28.29 -14.65
C TYR A 836 -5.80 -29.14 -14.00
N THR A 837 -5.53 -29.61 -12.79
CA THR A 837 -6.50 -30.37 -11.98
C THR A 837 -6.84 -29.57 -10.74
N PHE A 838 -8.11 -29.57 -10.35
CA PHE A 838 -8.63 -28.85 -9.21
C PHE A 838 -9.49 -29.76 -8.35
N ARG A 839 -9.53 -29.48 -7.06
CA ARG A 839 -10.43 -30.12 -6.10
C ARG A 839 -11.32 -29.07 -5.47
N HIS A 840 -12.61 -29.35 -5.40
CA HIS A 840 -13.56 -28.55 -4.64
C HIS A 840 -13.30 -28.72 -3.15
N VAL A 841 -13.05 -27.63 -2.43
CA VAL A 841 -12.60 -27.65 -1.03
C VAL A 841 -13.64 -28.28 -0.11
N PHE A 842 -14.92 -27.90 -0.27
CA PHE A 842 -15.99 -28.35 0.62
C PHE A 842 -16.43 -29.81 0.39
N ILE A 843 -16.78 -30.20 -0.85
CA ILE A 843 -17.33 -31.54 -1.15
C ILE A 843 -16.30 -32.53 -1.74
N GLY A 844 -15.10 -32.08 -2.11
CA GLY A 844 -14.03 -32.96 -2.60
C GLY A 844 -14.20 -33.51 -4.03
N THR A 845 -15.09 -32.92 -4.83
CA THR A 845 -15.25 -33.20 -6.26
C THR A 845 -14.05 -32.69 -7.05
N MET A 846 -13.77 -33.29 -8.20
CA MET A 846 -12.61 -33.01 -9.04
C MET A 846 -13.00 -32.30 -10.33
N LEU A 847 -12.14 -31.40 -10.78
CA LEU A 847 -12.24 -30.72 -12.07
C LEU A 847 -10.90 -30.82 -12.80
N VAL A 848 -10.89 -31.40 -14.00
CA VAL A 848 -9.73 -31.48 -14.89
C VAL A 848 -9.98 -30.57 -16.08
N CYS A 849 -9.11 -29.59 -16.27
CA CYS A 849 -9.16 -28.60 -17.33
C CYS A 849 -8.00 -28.84 -18.30
N GLU A 850 -8.29 -29.22 -19.53
CA GLU A 850 -7.29 -29.36 -20.59
C GLU A 850 -7.62 -28.37 -21.71
N TYR A 851 -6.70 -27.49 -22.09
CA TYR A 851 -6.97 -26.53 -23.16
C TYR A 851 -5.74 -26.10 -23.93
N GLY A 852 -5.96 -25.75 -25.21
CA GLY A 852 -4.94 -25.24 -26.12
C GLY A 852 -5.54 -24.20 -27.07
N LYS A 853 -4.86 -23.97 -28.20
CA LYS A 853 -5.39 -23.10 -29.25
C LYS A 853 -6.63 -23.74 -29.90
N GLY A 854 -7.77 -23.08 -29.77
CA GLY A 854 -9.03 -23.41 -30.44
C GLY A 854 -9.79 -24.64 -29.94
N GLU A 855 -9.29 -25.32 -28.91
CA GLU A 855 -9.95 -26.47 -28.28
C GLU A 855 -9.71 -26.46 -26.77
N ALA A 856 -10.78 -26.73 -26.00
CA ALA A 856 -10.73 -26.92 -24.55
C ALA A 856 -11.70 -28.03 -24.12
N THR A 857 -11.28 -28.82 -23.15
CA THR A 857 -12.03 -29.93 -22.57
C THR A 857 -12.00 -29.82 -21.05
N PHE A 858 -13.19 -29.79 -20.44
CA PHE A 858 -13.37 -29.73 -18.99
C PHE A 858 -14.08 -31.00 -18.53
N ARG A 859 -13.51 -31.69 -17.55
CA ARG A 859 -14.04 -32.94 -17.01
C ARG A 859 -14.26 -32.80 -15.51
N SER A 860 -15.44 -33.16 -15.01
CA SER A 860 -15.76 -33.04 -13.58
C SER A 860 -16.74 -34.10 -13.11
N ASP A 861 -16.52 -34.64 -11.91
CA ASP A 861 -17.46 -35.55 -11.22
C ASP A 861 -18.65 -34.79 -10.62
N ASN A 862 -18.66 -33.46 -10.71
CA ASN A 862 -19.80 -32.59 -10.42
C ASN A 862 -20.34 -31.90 -11.69
N ILE A 863 -21.64 -32.08 -11.96
CA ILE A 863 -22.31 -31.48 -13.13
C ILE A 863 -22.51 -29.97 -12.99
N SER A 864 -22.69 -29.46 -11.77
CA SER A 864 -22.85 -28.02 -11.52
C SER A 864 -21.58 -27.25 -11.89
N THR A 865 -20.40 -27.80 -11.59
CA THR A 865 -19.11 -27.23 -12.03
C THR A 865 -19.06 -27.07 -13.56
N ILE A 866 -19.56 -28.06 -14.30
CA ILE A 866 -19.64 -28.00 -15.78
C ILE A 866 -20.67 -26.96 -16.24
N SER A 867 -21.83 -26.88 -15.59
CA SER A 867 -22.86 -25.87 -15.88
C SER A 867 -22.31 -24.44 -15.71
N ILE A 868 -21.64 -24.18 -14.58
CA ILE A 868 -21.05 -22.88 -14.25
C ILE A 868 -19.97 -22.50 -15.28
N LEU A 869 -19.05 -23.41 -15.61
CA LEU A 869 -18.01 -23.14 -16.62
C LEU A 869 -18.60 -22.89 -18.00
N LYS A 870 -19.59 -23.69 -18.41
CA LYS A 870 -20.27 -23.50 -19.70
C LYS A 870 -20.89 -22.11 -19.77
N ASP A 871 -21.66 -21.71 -18.77
CA ASP A 871 -22.34 -20.41 -18.76
C ASP A 871 -21.34 -19.25 -18.75
N PHE A 872 -20.32 -19.33 -17.89
CA PHE A 872 -19.29 -18.30 -17.77
C PHE A 872 -18.49 -18.13 -19.08
N ILE A 873 -17.96 -19.22 -19.63
CA ILE A 873 -17.13 -19.16 -20.84
C ILE A 873 -17.98 -18.73 -22.04
N THR A 874 -19.22 -19.20 -22.15
CA THR A 874 -20.13 -18.77 -23.23
C THR A 874 -20.42 -17.27 -23.15
N LYS A 875 -20.61 -16.74 -21.94
CA LYS A 875 -20.79 -15.28 -21.72
C LYS A 875 -19.53 -14.50 -22.12
N GLU A 876 -18.35 -14.94 -21.73
CA GLU A 876 -17.08 -14.30 -22.09
C GLU A 876 -16.78 -14.37 -23.60
N ALA A 877 -17.03 -15.51 -24.24
CA ALA A 877 -16.91 -15.66 -25.68
C ALA A 877 -17.88 -14.74 -26.43
N THR A 878 -19.12 -14.63 -25.95
CA THR A 878 -20.13 -13.72 -26.52
C THR A 878 -19.70 -12.26 -26.41
N LYS A 879 -19.14 -11.82 -25.27
CA LYS A 879 -18.59 -10.45 -25.09
C LYS A 879 -17.51 -10.14 -26.14
N LYS A 880 -16.67 -11.13 -26.48
CA LYS A 880 -15.63 -11.02 -27.50
C LYS A 880 -16.08 -11.37 -28.92
N ARG A 881 -17.36 -11.70 -29.13
CA ARG A 881 -17.92 -12.15 -30.43
C ARG A 881 -17.24 -13.39 -31.01
N ILE A 882 -16.73 -14.27 -30.16
CA ILE A 882 -16.13 -15.56 -30.55
C ILE A 882 -17.24 -16.61 -30.61
N LYS A 883 -17.38 -17.28 -31.77
CA LYS A 883 -18.34 -18.38 -31.94
C LYS A 883 -17.75 -19.68 -31.40
N LEU A 884 -18.43 -20.31 -30.45
CA LEU A 884 -18.04 -21.59 -29.87
C LEU A 884 -18.98 -22.70 -30.34
N GLU A 885 -18.41 -23.82 -30.76
CA GLU A 885 -19.08 -25.12 -30.82
C GLU A 885 -18.95 -25.78 -29.45
N ILE A 886 -20.09 -26.06 -28.81
CA ILE A 886 -20.17 -26.56 -27.45
C ILE A 886 -20.76 -27.97 -27.49
N SER A 887 -20.05 -28.96 -26.96
CA SER A 887 -20.57 -30.31 -26.77
C SER A 887 -20.45 -30.75 -25.31
N THR A 888 -21.49 -31.40 -24.80
CA THR A 888 -21.57 -31.83 -23.40
C THR A 888 -21.98 -33.29 -23.33
N SER A 889 -21.20 -34.08 -22.59
CA SER A 889 -21.48 -35.49 -22.30
C SER A 889 -21.70 -35.65 -20.80
N ILE A 890 -22.94 -35.92 -20.41
CA ILE A 890 -23.33 -36.09 -19.00
C ILE A 890 -23.31 -37.59 -18.67
N ASN A 891 -22.62 -37.94 -17.59
CA ASN A 891 -22.57 -39.31 -17.09
C ASN A 891 -23.51 -39.45 -15.88
N GLU A 892 -24.62 -40.18 -16.05
CA GLU A 892 -25.65 -40.32 -15.00
C GLU A 892 -25.11 -40.98 -13.71
N SER A 893 -24.00 -41.72 -13.77
CA SER A 893 -23.36 -42.31 -12.58
C SER A 893 -22.66 -41.29 -11.67
N THR A 894 -22.43 -40.04 -12.12
CA THR A 894 -21.81 -39.01 -11.27
C THR A 894 -22.71 -38.59 -10.12
N ILE A 895 -24.03 -38.60 -10.30
CA ILE A 895 -24.97 -38.17 -9.26
C ILE A 895 -24.96 -39.14 -8.05
N PRO A 896 -25.15 -40.47 -8.23
CA PRO A 896 -24.99 -41.43 -7.14
C PRO A 896 -23.61 -41.32 -6.46
N SER A 897 -22.54 -41.18 -7.25
CA SER A 897 -21.18 -41.08 -6.72
C SER A 897 -20.97 -39.83 -5.86
N LEU A 898 -21.53 -38.68 -6.27
CA LEU A 898 -21.43 -37.41 -5.54
C LEU A 898 -22.27 -37.46 -4.26
N ILE A 899 -23.49 -38.03 -4.30
CA ILE A 899 -24.32 -38.19 -3.11
C ILE A 899 -23.58 -39.05 -2.08
N LYS A 900 -22.96 -40.17 -2.49
CA LYS A 900 -22.13 -40.99 -1.59
C LYS A 900 -20.92 -40.25 -1.01
N LEU A 901 -20.37 -39.28 -1.73
CA LEU A 901 -19.25 -38.48 -1.27
C LEU A 901 -19.67 -37.51 -0.15
N ILE A 902 -20.89 -36.95 -0.23
CA ILE A 902 -21.42 -35.97 0.72
C ILE A 902 -22.18 -36.64 1.89
N GLU A 903 -22.70 -37.85 1.68
CA GLU A 903 -23.49 -38.62 2.64
C GLU A 903 -22.92 -38.65 4.07
N PRO A 904 -21.60 -38.89 4.30
CA PRO A 904 -21.03 -38.87 5.64
C PRO A 904 -21.27 -37.54 6.37
N MET A 905 -21.21 -36.40 5.66
CA MET A 905 -21.47 -35.09 6.24
C MET A 905 -22.94 -34.91 6.59
N ILE A 906 -23.86 -35.33 5.72
CA ILE A 906 -25.31 -35.24 5.98
C ILE A 906 -25.67 -36.06 7.22
N LEU A 907 -25.21 -37.32 7.27
CA LEU A 907 -25.47 -38.22 8.40
C LEU A 907 -24.88 -37.67 9.70
N HIS A 908 -23.65 -37.15 9.66
CA HIS A 908 -23.00 -36.53 10.82
C HIS A 908 -23.80 -35.35 11.36
N TYR A 909 -24.18 -34.39 10.51
CA TYR A 909 -24.90 -33.19 10.94
C TYR A 909 -26.35 -33.48 11.34
N ASN A 910 -27.02 -34.44 10.70
CA ASN A 910 -28.35 -34.90 11.13
C ASN A 910 -28.30 -35.58 12.50
N LYS A 911 -27.26 -36.39 12.75
CA LYS A 911 -27.01 -36.98 14.07
C LYS A 911 -26.71 -35.90 15.10
N LEU A 912 -25.82 -34.96 14.81
CA LEU A 912 -25.47 -33.85 15.70
C LEU A 912 -26.70 -33.04 16.13
N THR A 913 -27.64 -32.80 15.22
CA THR A 913 -28.91 -32.12 15.54
C THR A 913 -29.75 -32.91 16.53
N LYS A 914 -29.90 -34.22 16.32
CA LYS A 914 -30.65 -35.10 17.24
C LYS A 914 -29.96 -35.19 18.60
N ASP A 915 -28.65 -35.42 18.61
CA ASP A 915 -27.83 -35.54 19.81
C ASP A 915 -27.86 -34.26 20.65
N TYR A 916 -27.82 -33.08 20.02
CA TYR A 916 -27.94 -31.80 20.72
C TYR A 916 -29.34 -31.58 21.32
N GLN A 917 -30.41 -31.90 20.57
CA GLN A 917 -31.79 -31.80 21.09
C GLN A 917 -32.01 -32.74 22.28
N LEU A 918 -31.49 -33.97 22.19
CA LEU A 918 -31.50 -34.93 23.31
C LEU A 918 -30.69 -34.41 24.49
N ALA A 919 -29.50 -33.87 24.26
CA ALA A 919 -28.67 -33.31 25.33
C ALA A 919 -29.37 -32.14 26.06
N GLN A 920 -30.09 -31.26 25.34
CA GLN A 920 -30.90 -30.21 25.96
C GLN A 920 -32.01 -30.79 26.84
N ALA A 921 -32.77 -31.77 26.31
CA ALA A 921 -33.82 -32.44 27.09
C ALA A 921 -33.29 -33.18 28.32
N LEU A 922 -32.06 -33.73 28.23
CA LEU A 922 -31.41 -34.40 29.36
C LEU A 922 -30.97 -33.43 30.47
N LEU A 923 -30.67 -32.17 30.14
CA LEU A 923 -30.34 -31.15 31.14
C LEU A 923 -31.56 -30.68 31.91
N ASP A 924 -32.71 -30.66 31.25
CA ASP A 924 -33.99 -30.33 31.87
C ASP A 924 -34.43 -31.37 32.92
N LEU A 925 -33.80 -32.55 32.96
CA LEU A 925 -34.05 -33.59 33.97
C LEU A 925 -33.52 -33.23 35.38
N ASP A 926 -32.79 -32.13 35.54
CA ASP A 926 -32.29 -31.60 36.83
C ASP A 926 -31.63 -32.69 37.71
N ILE A 927 -30.69 -33.44 37.12
CA ILE A 927 -29.96 -34.54 37.78
C ILE A 927 -29.04 -33.96 38.85
N ARG A 928 -29.28 -34.27 40.12
CA ARG A 928 -28.61 -33.61 41.27
C ARG A 928 -27.53 -34.45 41.93
N ASP A 929 -27.54 -35.77 41.74
CA ASP A 929 -26.56 -36.67 42.34
C ASP A 929 -25.99 -37.72 41.36
N ASP A 930 -24.85 -38.30 41.75
CA ASP A 930 -24.13 -39.30 40.96
C ASP A 930 -24.93 -40.61 40.81
N ASP A 931 -25.84 -40.92 41.73
CA ASP A 931 -26.68 -42.11 41.67
C ASP A 931 -27.75 -41.98 40.58
N GLU A 932 -28.44 -40.84 40.50
CA GLU A 932 -29.36 -40.48 39.41
C GLU A 932 -28.64 -40.45 38.06
N PHE A 933 -27.46 -39.86 37.99
CA PHE A 933 -26.63 -39.86 36.77
C PHE A 933 -26.28 -41.30 36.33
N ASN A 934 -25.98 -42.17 37.29
CA ASN A 934 -25.67 -43.58 37.06
C ASN A 934 -26.90 -44.46 36.75
N THR A 935 -28.12 -43.91 36.73
CA THR A 935 -29.31 -44.62 36.22
C THR A 935 -29.50 -44.49 34.71
N LEU A 936 -28.93 -43.43 34.09
CA LEU A 936 -29.03 -43.20 32.65
C LEU A 936 -28.27 -44.26 31.85
N ALA A 937 -28.68 -44.52 30.61
CA ALA A 937 -27.87 -45.33 29.69
C ALA A 937 -26.52 -44.63 29.38
N GLU A 938 -25.46 -45.40 29.10
CA GLU A 938 -24.12 -44.86 28.83
C GLU A 938 -24.12 -43.87 27.66
N GLU A 939 -24.97 -44.08 26.66
CA GLU A 939 -25.15 -43.17 25.52
C GLU A 939 -25.63 -41.77 25.96
N TYR A 940 -26.56 -41.69 26.91
CA TYR A 940 -27.04 -40.40 27.45
C TYR A 940 -26.04 -39.76 28.39
N ARG A 941 -25.32 -40.55 29.19
CA ARG A 941 -24.20 -40.04 30.02
C ARG A 941 -23.11 -39.43 29.14
N ALA A 942 -22.79 -40.06 28.02
CA ALA A 942 -21.81 -39.55 27.06
C ALA A 942 -22.26 -38.22 26.42
N LEU A 943 -23.55 -38.06 26.09
CA LEU A 943 -24.10 -36.80 25.58
C LEU A 943 -23.98 -35.66 26.59
N ILE A 944 -24.29 -35.92 27.87
CA ILE A 944 -24.15 -34.92 28.94
C ILE A 944 -22.68 -34.54 29.13
N ARG A 945 -21.76 -35.53 29.17
CA ARG A 945 -20.31 -35.28 29.28
C ARG A 945 -19.78 -34.44 28.10
N ASN A 946 -20.28 -34.67 26.90
CA ASN A 946 -19.82 -34.01 25.67
C ASN A 946 -20.60 -32.73 25.31
N GLN A 947 -21.52 -32.28 26.18
CA GLN A 947 -22.47 -31.20 25.88
C GLN A 947 -21.80 -29.91 25.39
N GLN A 948 -20.68 -29.48 25.99
CA GLN A 948 -19.99 -28.26 25.58
C GLN A 948 -19.42 -28.36 24.15
N SER A 949 -18.85 -29.52 23.81
CA SER A 949 -18.34 -29.83 22.47
C SER A 949 -19.50 -29.86 21.45
N LEU A 950 -20.56 -30.61 21.77
CA LEU A 950 -21.79 -30.70 20.97
C LEU A 950 -22.40 -29.32 20.70
N GLY A 951 -22.51 -28.48 21.73
CA GLY A 951 -23.06 -27.12 21.58
C GLY A 951 -22.20 -26.22 20.69
N THR A 952 -20.88 -26.35 20.76
CA THR A 952 -19.95 -25.57 19.92
C THR A 952 -20.04 -25.99 18.45
N GLU A 953 -20.13 -27.29 18.20
CA GLU A 953 -20.28 -27.82 16.85
C GLU A 953 -21.67 -27.53 16.27
N PHE A 954 -22.72 -27.66 17.08
CA PHE A 954 -24.10 -27.39 16.69
C PHE A 954 -24.30 -25.92 16.29
N ARG A 955 -23.62 -24.95 16.93
CA ARG A 955 -23.66 -23.54 16.47
C ARG A 955 -23.19 -23.36 15.02
N LYS A 956 -22.28 -24.22 14.53
CA LYS A 956 -21.79 -24.19 13.14
C LYS A 956 -22.74 -24.95 12.19
N GLN A 957 -23.45 -25.96 12.69
CA GLN A 957 -24.27 -26.90 11.91
C GLN A 957 -25.30 -26.24 10.98
N PRO A 958 -26.16 -25.27 11.39
CA PRO A 958 -27.21 -24.76 10.53
C PRO A 958 -26.65 -24.16 9.23
N THR A 959 -25.48 -23.55 9.33
CA THR A 959 -24.82 -22.94 8.18
C THR A 959 -24.22 -23.97 7.21
N ILE A 960 -23.79 -25.12 7.72
CA ILE A 960 -23.16 -26.17 6.91
C ILE A 960 -24.23 -27.02 6.23
N LEU A 961 -25.30 -27.40 6.95
CA LEU A 961 -26.40 -28.18 6.40
C LEU A 961 -27.13 -27.40 5.29
N ASN A 962 -27.46 -26.12 5.53
CA ASN A 962 -28.07 -25.25 4.51
C ASN A 962 -27.20 -25.14 3.25
N ARG A 963 -25.86 -25.13 3.42
CA ARG A 963 -24.92 -25.13 2.30
C ARG A 963 -24.95 -26.44 1.52
N ILE A 964 -24.97 -27.58 2.20
CA ILE A 964 -25.11 -28.90 1.55
C ILE A 964 -26.42 -28.95 0.77
N TYR A 965 -27.52 -28.51 1.38
CA TYR A 965 -28.82 -28.49 0.73
C TYR A 965 -28.83 -27.58 -0.50
N GLY A 966 -28.22 -26.38 -0.41
CA GLY A 966 -28.03 -25.49 -1.54
C GLY A 966 -27.27 -26.16 -2.70
N ILE A 967 -26.17 -26.85 -2.39
CA ILE A 967 -25.37 -27.58 -3.38
C ILE A 967 -26.21 -28.67 -4.06
N LEU A 968 -27.01 -29.43 -3.29
CA LEU A 968 -27.86 -30.47 -3.84
C LEU A 968 -29.04 -29.89 -4.63
N THR A 969 -29.64 -28.77 -4.21
CA THR A 969 -30.70 -28.13 -5.01
C THR A 969 -30.15 -27.61 -6.33
N ASP A 970 -28.96 -27.00 -6.33
CA ASP A 970 -28.31 -26.52 -7.54
C ASP A 970 -27.91 -27.68 -8.47
N LEU A 971 -27.39 -28.79 -7.90
CA LEU A 971 -27.10 -30.02 -8.63
C LEU A 971 -28.33 -30.56 -9.36
N TYR A 972 -29.48 -30.57 -8.68
CA TYR A 972 -30.75 -30.98 -9.26
C TYR A 972 -31.18 -30.05 -10.40
N ILE A 973 -31.12 -28.74 -10.20
CA ILE A 973 -31.45 -27.75 -11.25
C ILE A 973 -30.55 -27.93 -12.47
N ASP A 974 -29.24 -28.04 -12.29
CA ASP A 974 -28.27 -28.14 -13.38
C ASP A 974 -28.43 -29.43 -14.17
N LYS A 975 -28.71 -30.56 -13.50
CA LYS A 975 -29.01 -31.83 -14.16
C LYS A 975 -30.15 -31.70 -15.17
N PHE A 976 -31.27 -31.12 -14.75
CA PHE A 976 -32.44 -30.99 -15.62
C PHE A 976 -32.31 -29.85 -16.63
N LYS A 977 -31.51 -28.82 -16.31
CA LYS A 977 -31.12 -27.76 -17.27
C LYS A 977 -30.39 -28.35 -18.48
N PHE A 978 -29.49 -29.31 -18.31
CA PHE A 978 -28.85 -30.02 -19.43
C PHE A 978 -29.82 -30.89 -20.25
N LYS A 979 -30.96 -31.30 -19.66
CA LYS A 979 -32.06 -31.99 -20.35
C LYS A 979 -33.10 -31.02 -20.94
N GLY A 980 -32.94 -29.71 -20.76
CA GLY A 980 -33.89 -28.69 -21.22
C GLY A 980 -35.18 -28.60 -20.40
N VAL A 981 -35.20 -29.14 -19.17
CA VAL A 981 -36.38 -29.18 -18.29
C VAL A 981 -36.20 -28.23 -17.10
N ASN A 982 -37.23 -27.44 -16.79
CA ASN A 982 -37.26 -26.60 -15.57
C ASN A 982 -37.92 -27.36 -14.42
N VAL A 983 -37.25 -27.46 -13.28
CA VAL A 983 -37.68 -28.28 -12.13
C VAL A 983 -37.83 -27.49 -10.83
N LYS A 984 -37.87 -26.15 -10.90
CA LYS A 984 -37.92 -25.28 -9.71
C LYS A 984 -39.12 -25.54 -8.78
N THR A 985 -40.25 -26.00 -9.33
CA THR A 985 -41.45 -26.31 -8.55
C THR A 985 -41.29 -27.52 -7.62
N LYS A 986 -40.33 -28.41 -7.90
CA LYS A 986 -40.07 -29.63 -7.10
C LYS A 986 -39.03 -29.42 -5.99
N LEU A 987 -38.43 -28.24 -5.87
CA LEU A 987 -37.42 -27.95 -4.86
C LEU A 987 -37.91 -28.10 -3.41
N PRO A 988 -39.16 -27.70 -3.04
CA PRO A 988 -39.66 -27.93 -1.69
C PRO A 988 -39.71 -29.41 -1.31
N GLN A 989 -40.11 -30.29 -2.25
CA GLN A 989 -40.15 -31.74 -2.04
C GLN A 989 -38.74 -32.32 -1.86
N LEU A 990 -37.75 -31.78 -2.57
CA LEU A 990 -36.35 -32.17 -2.39
C LEU A 990 -35.82 -31.78 -1.00
N ILE A 991 -36.15 -30.59 -0.51
CA ILE A 991 -35.74 -30.15 0.83
C ILE A 991 -36.32 -31.07 1.91
N GLU A 992 -37.61 -31.42 1.80
CA GLU A 992 -38.26 -32.36 2.72
C GLU A 992 -37.60 -33.76 2.71
N LEU A 993 -37.15 -34.22 1.55
CA LEU A 993 -36.41 -35.48 1.40
C LEU A 993 -35.01 -35.42 2.02
N LEU A 994 -34.35 -34.26 1.97
CA LEU A 994 -33.03 -34.07 2.59
C LEU A 994 -33.12 -34.05 4.12
N ASP A 995 -34.20 -33.48 4.68
CA ASP A 995 -34.46 -33.51 6.12
C ASP A 995 -34.68 -34.94 6.64
N ASN A 996 -35.31 -35.80 5.81
CA ASN A 996 -35.50 -37.23 6.07
C ASN A 996 -34.58 -38.09 5.20
N TYR A 997 -33.29 -37.73 5.14
CA TYR A 997 -32.33 -38.30 4.21
C TYR A 997 -32.38 -39.84 4.11
N SER A 998 -32.64 -40.32 2.89
CA SER A 998 -32.47 -41.70 2.45
C SER A 998 -31.73 -41.72 1.12
N TYR A 999 -30.62 -42.45 1.06
CA TYR A 999 -29.77 -42.51 -0.13
C TYR A 999 -30.55 -42.98 -1.36
N ASP A 1000 -31.28 -44.09 -1.24
CA ASP A 1000 -31.98 -44.70 -2.37
C ASP A 1000 -33.13 -43.80 -2.87
N GLU A 1001 -33.87 -43.18 -1.95
CA GLU A 1001 -34.96 -42.27 -2.30
C GLU A 1001 -34.43 -40.99 -2.96
N LEU A 1002 -33.31 -40.44 -2.47
CA LEU A 1002 -32.67 -39.27 -3.07
C LEU A 1002 -32.16 -39.57 -4.49
N VAL A 1003 -31.45 -40.69 -4.68
CA VAL A 1003 -31.00 -41.11 -6.01
C VAL A 1003 -32.19 -41.34 -6.95
N GLN A 1004 -33.26 -41.96 -6.45
CA GLN A 1004 -34.50 -42.15 -7.21
C GLN A 1004 -35.12 -40.81 -7.59
N PHE A 1005 -35.20 -39.84 -6.67
CA PHE A 1005 -35.72 -38.49 -6.96
C PHE A 1005 -34.96 -37.80 -8.09
N TYR A 1006 -33.63 -37.94 -8.13
CA TYR A 1006 -32.80 -37.43 -9.23
C TYR A 1006 -32.99 -38.18 -10.55
N SER A 1007 -33.50 -39.41 -10.53
CA SER A 1007 -33.76 -40.21 -11.75
C SER A 1007 -35.13 -39.93 -12.39
N VAL A 1008 -36.12 -39.53 -11.59
CA VAL A 1008 -37.52 -39.41 -12.03
C VAL A 1008 -37.78 -38.05 -12.68
N ALA A 1009 -37.73 -38.01 -14.01
CA ALA A 1009 -38.34 -36.96 -14.80
C ALA A 1009 -39.83 -37.25 -15.01
N LYS A 1010 -40.68 -37.16 -13.98
CA LYS A 1010 -42.13 -37.13 -14.25
C LYS A 1010 -42.47 -35.78 -14.90
N ALA A 1011 -42.59 -35.80 -16.22
CA ALA A 1011 -43.36 -34.82 -16.99
C ALA A 1011 -44.81 -34.90 -16.52
N GLY A 1012 -45.35 -33.80 -16.04
CA GLY A 1012 -46.68 -33.71 -15.46
C GLY A 1012 -46.81 -32.38 -14.75
N ASP A 1013 -47.00 -31.34 -15.55
CA ASP A 1013 -48.20 -30.48 -15.48
C ASP A 1013 -48.02 -29.39 -16.57
N GLU A 1014 -48.38 -29.76 -17.80
CA GLU A 1014 -48.87 -28.77 -18.75
C GLU A 1014 -50.23 -28.30 -18.21
N GLU A 1015 -50.22 -27.23 -17.42
CA GLU A 1015 -51.42 -26.40 -17.31
C GLU A 1015 -51.62 -25.72 -18.66
N THR A 1016 -52.42 -26.37 -19.50
CA THR A 1016 -53.24 -25.68 -20.49
C THR A 1016 -54.18 -24.76 -19.73
N GLY A 1017 -53.80 -23.48 -19.61
CA GLY A 1017 -54.66 -22.39 -19.16
C GLY A 1017 -54.79 -21.36 -20.27
N ASP A 1018 -55.87 -21.45 -21.04
CA ASP A 1018 -56.41 -20.35 -21.84
C ASP A 1018 -56.63 -19.11 -20.94
N ALA A 1019 -55.92 -18.01 -21.24
CA ALA A 1019 -56.38 -16.61 -21.21
C ALA A 1019 -55.21 -15.64 -21.48
#